data_AF-A0A1V9D8W4-F1
#
_entry.id   AF-A0A1V9D8W4-F1
#
_cell.length_a   1.000
_cell.length_b   1.000
_cell.length_c   1.000
_cell.angle_alpha   90.00
_cell.angle_beta   90.00
_cell.angle_gamma   90.00
#
_symmetry.space_group_name_H-M   'P 1'
#
loop_
_entity.id
_entity.type
_entity.pdbx_description
1 polymer ?
#
loop_
_entity_poly.entity_id
_entity_poly.type
_entity_poly.pdbx_seq_one_letter_code
_entity_poly.pdbx_strand_id
1 'polypeptide(L)'
;MSQRGLEALLRPKSIAVIGASDRPGRAGHFMMRNLLAGGFSGPVMPVTPKYRAVSGVLAWPTIASLPFAPDLAVICTHAKRNLELLQQLGEKGCKACIILSAPASQLEELKGCAAQWQIRLLGPNSLGLLAPWQGLNASFSPVPIEKGRIAFISQSAAVSNTILDWAQQRNLGFSWFIALGDSLDTDVDDLLDFLARDGKTSAILLYLEHLSDARRFVSASRSASRNKPILVIKSGRSHQAQALLGTHSGLDAAWDAAIQRAGLLRVQDTHELFTAVESLSHMRPLRGDRLMIVSNGAAPAALALDELYARNGKLASLSDDTLTALAALLPEGVGRGNPLDLKDDATPQRYVDCINILLGSYELDALMIVHAPSAVAPATESAEQIIQAIAAHPRGKQVTLLTNWCGEFSSQAARRAFTQAGIPTWRTPEGTVTAFMHQVEYRRNQKQLRETPALPASLTQDSAQAHQLLSQALARGVTTLDTHEVQPILQAYGLATLPTWIAGSSEQAAAIAEQIGYPVALKLRSPDIAHKSEVQGVMLYLRNGAEVQQAADAIVDRVKKTLPQARIEGLLVQSMAHRAGAQELRVVVQQDALFGPVILLGEGGVEWQADKQAAVALPPLNMTLARYLVIQAIKSGKIRRRGGLESLDIPALSQLLVQVSNLVVDCPEIQRLDIHPLLAAGSEFTLLDVTLELAPFSGDNAARLAIRPYPQQLEESVTLKDGQRCVFRPILPEDEPLLRAFIAQVTKEDLYYRYFSEINEFTHEDLANMTQIDYDREMAFVAVRQQQTSSEIIGVTRAISDADNIDAEFSVLVRSDLKGLGMGRRLLEKMIRYTREHGLQQLTGITMPHNRGMITLARKLGFGVDVQLDEGIVSLNLPLHRDIS
;
A
#
# COMPACT_ATOMS: atom_id res chain seq x y z
N MET A 1 -5.39 4.73 18.19
CA MET A 1 -6.39 4.69 19.29
C MET A 1 -6.30 3.33 19.95
N SER A 2 -6.76 3.15 21.19
CA SER A 2 -6.42 1.95 21.95
C SER A 2 -7.15 0.68 21.48
N GLN A 3 -6.43 -0.46 21.34
CA GLN A 3 -6.96 -1.82 21.19
C GLN A 3 -7.80 -2.25 22.40
N ARG A 4 -7.69 -1.54 23.54
CA ARG A 4 -8.56 -1.73 24.72
C ARG A 4 -10.01 -1.45 24.32
N GLY A 5 -10.76 -2.53 24.05
CA GLY A 5 -12.17 -2.50 23.63
C GLY A 5 -12.43 -3.16 22.27
N LEU A 6 -11.43 -3.23 21.38
CA LEU A 6 -11.57 -3.95 20.11
C LEU A 6 -11.73 -5.46 20.33
N GLU A 7 -11.05 -6.02 21.34
CA GLU A 7 -11.25 -7.42 21.74
C GLU A 7 -12.68 -7.68 22.23
N ALA A 8 -13.29 -6.72 22.95
CA ALA A 8 -14.68 -6.84 23.37
C ALA A 8 -15.66 -6.80 22.18
N LEU A 9 -15.32 -6.10 21.10
CA LEU A 9 -16.09 -6.10 19.85
C LEU A 9 -15.94 -7.41 19.08
N LEU A 10 -14.70 -7.90 18.91
CA LEU A 10 -14.37 -9.01 18.02
C LEU A 10 -14.49 -10.39 18.69
N ARG A 11 -14.25 -10.48 19.99
CA ARG A 11 -14.32 -11.70 20.81
C ARG A 11 -15.12 -11.48 22.10
N PRO A 12 -16.39 -11.05 22.01
CA PRO A 12 -17.23 -10.83 23.18
C PRO A 12 -17.45 -12.14 23.93
N LYS A 13 -17.41 -12.10 25.27
CA LYS A 13 -17.86 -13.21 26.13
C LYS A 13 -19.34 -13.05 26.47
N SER A 14 -19.91 -11.86 26.34
CA SER A 14 -21.32 -11.55 26.60
C SER A 14 -21.86 -10.46 25.70
N ILE A 15 -23.14 -10.58 25.31
CA ILE A 15 -23.78 -9.67 24.35
C ILE A 15 -25.13 -9.18 24.89
N ALA A 16 -25.37 -7.87 24.89
CA ALA A 16 -26.68 -7.28 25.17
C ALA A 16 -27.34 -6.75 23.89
N VAL A 17 -28.62 -7.06 23.69
CA VAL A 17 -29.40 -6.58 22.53
C VAL A 17 -30.43 -5.55 23.01
N ILE A 18 -30.13 -4.27 22.80
CA ILE A 18 -30.96 -3.15 23.25
C ILE A 18 -32.07 -2.89 22.24
N GLY A 19 -33.33 -3.00 22.66
CA GLY A 19 -34.47 -2.94 21.76
C GLY A 19 -34.87 -4.29 21.17
N ALA A 20 -34.51 -5.39 21.84
CA ALA A 20 -34.94 -6.74 21.49
C ALA A 20 -36.49 -6.84 21.40
N SER A 21 -36.98 -7.64 20.45
CA SER A 21 -38.42 -7.75 20.18
C SER A 21 -38.79 -9.09 19.56
N ASP A 22 -39.96 -9.62 19.89
CA ASP A 22 -40.56 -10.76 19.17
C ASP A 22 -41.36 -10.35 17.93
N ARG A 23 -41.53 -9.04 17.67
CA ARG A 23 -42.30 -8.57 16.52
C ARG A 23 -41.51 -8.81 15.22
N PRO A 24 -42.02 -9.62 14.27
CA PRO A 24 -41.36 -9.82 12.99
C PRO A 24 -41.15 -8.49 12.26
N GLY A 25 -40.05 -8.37 11.52
CA GLY A 25 -39.70 -7.15 10.77
C GLY A 25 -38.97 -6.07 11.58
N ARG A 26 -38.85 -6.19 12.91
CA ARG A 26 -38.05 -5.25 13.71
C ARG A 26 -36.58 -5.65 13.77
N ALA A 27 -35.70 -4.66 13.87
CA ALA A 27 -34.27 -4.89 13.99
C ALA A 27 -33.93 -5.80 15.20
N GLY A 28 -34.45 -5.47 16.39
CA GLY A 28 -34.22 -6.31 17.57
C GLY A 28 -34.67 -7.78 17.44
N HIS A 29 -35.64 -8.07 16.57
CA HIS A 29 -36.07 -9.44 16.28
C HIS A 29 -35.05 -10.18 15.42
N PHE A 30 -34.60 -9.56 14.32
CA PHE A 30 -33.59 -10.15 13.44
C PHE A 30 -32.26 -10.39 14.16
N MET A 31 -31.80 -9.43 14.96
CA MET A 31 -30.56 -9.56 15.74
C MET A 31 -30.61 -10.75 16.70
N MET A 32 -31.70 -10.87 17.48
CA MET A 32 -31.89 -12.00 18.39
C MET A 32 -31.89 -13.34 17.65
N ARG A 33 -32.64 -13.43 16.55
CA ARG A 33 -32.70 -14.64 15.73
C ARG A 33 -31.32 -15.02 15.18
N ASN A 34 -30.59 -14.06 14.63
CA ASN A 34 -29.30 -14.29 13.98
C ASN A 34 -28.22 -14.68 15.00
N LEU A 35 -28.16 -14.00 16.16
CA LEU A 35 -27.23 -14.34 17.24
C LEU A 35 -27.44 -15.76 17.76
N LEU A 36 -28.70 -16.15 18.02
CA LEU A 36 -29.04 -17.48 18.51
C LEU A 36 -28.77 -18.55 17.44
N ALA A 37 -29.09 -18.28 16.17
CA ALA A 37 -28.80 -19.19 15.06
C ALA A 37 -27.30 -19.37 14.80
N GLY A 38 -26.48 -18.37 15.12
CA GLY A 38 -25.02 -18.43 14.99
C GLY A 38 -24.36 -19.44 15.93
N GLY A 39 -25.00 -19.75 17.07
CA GLY A 39 -24.45 -20.65 18.09
C GLY A 39 -23.45 -19.99 19.03
N PHE A 40 -23.64 -18.70 19.34
CA PHE A 40 -22.81 -17.98 20.31
C PHE A 40 -22.85 -18.68 21.68
N SER A 41 -21.68 -18.98 22.24
CA SER A 41 -21.56 -19.75 23.49
C SER A 41 -21.77 -18.93 24.76
N GLY A 42 -21.63 -17.60 24.67
CA GLY A 42 -21.81 -16.69 25.80
C GLY A 42 -23.27 -16.29 26.04
N PRO A 43 -23.55 -15.65 27.19
CA PRO A 43 -24.87 -15.12 27.50
C PRO A 43 -25.30 -14.02 26.51
N VAL A 44 -26.48 -14.21 25.92
CA VAL A 44 -27.21 -13.19 25.15
C VAL A 44 -28.28 -12.58 26.06
N MET A 45 -28.25 -11.25 26.24
CA MET A 45 -29.11 -10.52 27.17
C MET A 45 -30.03 -9.56 26.41
N PRO A 46 -31.28 -9.95 26.12
CA PRO A 46 -32.27 -9.05 25.51
C PRO A 46 -32.65 -7.93 26.49
N VAL A 47 -32.62 -6.67 26.05
CA VAL A 47 -33.08 -5.53 26.86
C VAL A 47 -34.29 -4.88 26.20
N THR A 48 -35.44 -4.96 26.88
CA THR A 48 -36.71 -4.41 26.41
C THR A 48 -37.70 -4.24 27.56
N PRO A 49 -38.40 -3.09 27.67
CA PRO A 49 -39.37 -2.87 28.74
C PRO A 49 -40.69 -3.64 28.51
N LYS A 50 -40.92 -4.19 27.30
CA LYS A 50 -42.22 -4.73 26.89
C LYS A 50 -42.35 -6.24 27.09
N TYR A 51 -41.27 -6.99 26.86
CA TYR A 51 -41.31 -8.45 26.82
C TYR A 51 -40.59 -9.02 28.03
N ARG A 52 -41.14 -10.10 28.62
CA ARG A 52 -40.47 -10.85 29.70
C ARG A 52 -39.41 -11.82 29.17
N ALA A 53 -39.58 -12.29 27.95
CA ALA A 53 -38.61 -13.08 27.20
C ALA A 53 -38.70 -12.72 25.72
N VAL A 54 -37.60 -12.85 25.00
CA VAL A 54 -37.51 -12.67 23.53
C VAL A 54 -36.81 -13.88 22.95
N SER A 55 -37.42 -14.53 21.94
CA SER A 55 -36.90 -15.78 21.34
C SER A 55 -36.55 -16.88 22.38
N GLY A 56 -37.32 -16.96 23.47
CA GLY A 56 -37.10 -17.93 24.55
C GLY A 56 -36.05 -17.54 25.60
N VAL A 57 -35.39 -16.39 25.46
CA VAL A 57 -34.36 -15.89 26.40
C VAL A 57 -34.97 -14.83 27.32
N LEU A 58 -34.70 -14.91 28.63
CA LEU A 58 -35.18 -13.93 29.62
C LEU A 58 -34.71 -12.51 29.27
N ALA A 59 -35.66 -11.57 29.24
CA ALA A 59 -35.40 -10.19 28.86
C ALA A 59 -35.38 -9.27 30.09
N TRP A 60 -34.53 -8.25 30.03
CA TRP A 60 -34.34 -7.26 31.08
C TRP A 60 -35.04 -5.95 30.72
N PRO A 61 -35.75 -5.30 31.67
CA PRO A 61 -36.50 -4.08 31.37
C PRO A 61 -35.61 -2.88 31.05
N THR A 62 -34.41 -2.79 31.63
CA THR A 62 -33.46 -1.67 31.48
C THR A 62 -32.01 -2.13 31.45
N ILE A 63 -31.09 -1.28 30.98
CA ILE A 63 -29.64 -1.56 31.00
C ILE A 63 -29.13 -1.71 32.44
N ALA A 64 -29.61 -0.87 33.36
CA ALA A 64 -29.23 -0.93 34.77
C ALA A 64 -29.54 -2.31 35.40
N SER A 65 -30.66 -2.93 35.01
CA SER A 65 -31.09 -4.24 35.52
C SER A 65 -30.30 -5.44 34.97
N LEU A 66 -29.36 -5.24 34.04
CA LEU A 66 -28.50 -6.31 33.56
C LEU A 66 -27.68 -6.92 34.72
N PRO A 67 -27.49 -8.25 34.74
CA PRO A 67 -26.81 -8.95 35.83
C PRO A 67 -25.32 -8.59 35.94
N PHE A 68 -24.69 -8.24 34.82
CA PHE A 68 -23.31 -7.77 34.74
C PHE A 68 -23.15 -6.87 33.50
N ALA A 69 -22.00 -6.22 33.37
CA ALA A 69 -21.69 -5.37 32.22
C ALA A 69 -21.46 -6.23 30.97
N PRO A 70 -22.19 -5.99 29.85
CA PRO A 70 -21.93 -6.71 28.62
C PRO A 70 -20.60 -6.28 27.99
N ASP A 71 -19.86 -7.21 27.41
CA ASP A 71 -18.66 -6.86 26.62
C ASP A 71 -19.08 -6.10 25.36
N LEU A 72 -20.12 -6.60 24.68
CA LEU A 72 -20.67 -6.03 23.47
C LEU A 72 -22.17 -5.70 23.64
N ALA A 73 -22.55 -4.48 23.29
CA ALA A 73 -23.95 -4.09 23.17
C ALA A 73 -24.34 -3.83 21.71
N VAL A 74 -25.57 -4.15 21.33
CA VAL A 74 -26.13 -3.85 20.00
C VAL A 74 -27.36 -2.97 20.16
N ILE A 75 -27.32 -1.75 19.64
CA ILE A 75 -28.43 -0.79 19.73
C ILE A 75 -29.35 -0.96 18.52
N CYS A 76 -30.51 -1.58 18.77
CA CYS A 76 -31.57 -1.85 17.80
C CYS A 76 -32.79 -0.91 17.94
N THR A 77 -32.60 0.26 18.56
CA THR A 77 -33.67 1.24 18.83
C THR A 77 -33.69 2.38 17.82
N HIS A 78 -34.69 3.26 17.91
CA HIS A 78 -34.76 4.48 17.10
C HIS A 78 -33.61 5.44 17.44
N ALA A 79 -33.00 6.07 16.42
CA ALA A 79 -31.76 6.85 16.55
C ALA A 79 -31.77 7.95 17.62
N LYS A 80 -32.93 8.59 17.85
CA LYS A 80 -33.16 9.56 18.94
C LYS A 80 -32.74 9.06 20.34
N ARG A 81 -32.66 7.75 20.56
CA ARG A 81 -32.27 7.16 21.85
C ARG A 81 -30.80 6.72 21.92
N ASN A 82 -30.06 6.77 20.82
CA ASN A 82 -28.71 6.21 20.76
C ASN A 82 -27.78 6.82 21.81
N LEU A 83 -27.77 8.16 21.95
CA LEU A 83 -26.89 8.86 22.90
C LEU A 83 -27.21 8.49 24.36
N GLU A 84 -28.48 8.55 24.75
CA GLU A 84 -28.95 8.18 26.09
C GLU A 84 -28.57 6.73 26.44
N LEU A 85 -28.78 5.81 25.50
CA LEU A 85 -28.47 4.38 25.70
C LEU A 85 -26.97 4.13 25.74
N LEU A 86 -26.18 4.82 24.91
CA LEU A 86 -24.73 4.72 24.91
C LEU A 86 -24.14 5.19 26.24
N GLN A 87 -24.67 6.29 26.80
CA GLN A 87 -24.28 6.77 28.13
C GLN A 87 -24.59 5.72 29.21
N GLN A 88 -25.81 5.15 29.22
CA GLN A 88 -26.18 4.10 30.19
C GLN A 88 -25.29 2.85 30.07
N LEU A 89 -24.90 2.48 28.85
CA LEU A 89 -23.96 1.38 28.61
C LEU A 89 -22.56 1.70 29.16
N GLY A 90 -22.09 2.93 28.98
CA GLY A 90 -20.84 3.42 29.54
C GLY A 90 -20.81 3.39 31.06
N GLU A 91 -21.87 3.89 31.70
CA GLU A 91 -22.04 3.86 33.16
C GLU A 91 -22.05 2.43 33.72
N LYS A 92 -22.62 1.46 32.98
CA LYS A 92 -22.61 0.05 33.35
C LYS A 92 -21.23 -0.61 33.16
N GLY A 93 -20.34 0.00 32.38
CA GLY A 93 -18.99 -0.51 32.09
C GLY A 93 -18.85 -1.30 30.80
N CYS A 94 -19.78 -1.16 29.85
CA CYS A 94 -19.70 -1.78 28.53
C CYS A 94 -18.47 -1.29 27.76
N LYS A 95 -17.83 -2.15 26.97
CA LYS A 95 -16.56 -1.85 26.28
C LYS A 95 -16.70 -1.66 24.77
N ALA A 96 -17.71 -2.28 24.16
CA ALA A 96 -17.97 -2.14 22.73
C ALA A 96 -19.47 -2.04 22.43
N CYS A 97 -19.82 -1.24 21.42
CA CYS A 97 -21.19 -1.04 21.00
C CYS A 97 -21.33 -1.02 19.47
N ILE A 98 -22.28 -1.79 18.94
CA ILE A 98 -22.71 -1.71 17.53
C ILE A 98 -23.92 -0.79 17.45
N ILE A 99 -23.81 0.27 16.64
CA ILE A 99 -24.91 1.19 16.35
C ILE A 99 -25.35 0.96 14.91
N LEU A 100 -26.61 0.63 14.71
CA LEU A 100 -27.10 0.22 13.38
C LEU A 100 -27.52 1.38 12.51
N SER A 101 -28.00 2.45 13.12
CA SER A 101 -28.46 3.62 12.39
C SER A 101 -28.33 4.87 13.24
N ALA A 102 -27.75 5.92 12.66
CA ALA A 102 -27.70 7.25 13.23
C ALA A 102 -27.70 8.31 12.10
N PRO A 103 -28.36 9.46 12.30
CA PRO A 103 -28.24 10.59 11.38
C PRO A 103 -26.89 11.29 11.54
N ALA A 104 -26.41 11.94 10.47
CA ALA A 104 -25.15 12.67 10.46
C ALA A 104 -25.03 13.71 11.59
N SER A 105 -26.15 14.33 11.99
CA SER A 105 -26.21 15.31 13.08
C SER A 105 -25.82 14.76 14.46
N GLN A 106 -25.83 13.43 14.65
CA GLN A 106 -25.56 12.79 15.94
C GLN A 106 -24.11 12.27 16.06
N LEU A 107 -23.34 12.25 14.96
CA LEU A 107 -22.05 11.55 14.90
C LEU A 107 -21.03 12.11 15.90
N GLU A 108 -20.89 13.43 15.97
CA GLU A 108 -19.97 14.09 16.90
C GLU A 108 -20.31 13.82 18.37
N GLU A 109 -21.60 13.85 18.74
CA GLU A 109 -22.05 13.57 20.10
C GLU A 109 -21.82 12.10 20.49
N LEU A 110 -22.08 11.17 19.57
CA LEU A 110 -21.82 9.73 19.80
C LEU A 110 -20.32 9.47 19.98
N LYS A 111 -19.48 10.10 19.15
CA LYS A 111 -18.03 9.97 19.24
C LYS A 111 -17.50 10.53 20.56
N GLY A 112 -17.98 11.71 20.97
CA GLY A 112 -17.63 12.31 22.25
C GLY A 112 -18.02 11.44 23.45
N CYS A 113 -19.25 10.91 23.45
CA CYS A 113 -19.73 10.01 24.49
C CYS A 113 -18.92 8.70 24.55
N ALA A 114 -18.64 8.09 23.39
CA ALA A 114 -17.83 6.88 23.29
C ALA A 114 -16.40 7.10 23.84
N ALA A 115 -15.76 8.22 23.48
CA ALA A 115 -14.45 8.58 23.98
C ALA A 115 -14.44 8.80 25.50
N GLN A 116 -15.45 9.48 26.05
CA GLN A 116 -15.58 9.74 27.49
C GLN A 116 -15.64 8.43 28.31
N TRP A 117 -16.39 7.45 27.84
CA TRP A 117 -16.60 6.17 28.53
C TRP A 117 -15.66 5.05 28.07
N GLN A 118 -14.74 5.34 27.14
CA GLN A 118 -13.84 4.37 26.51
C GLN A 118 -14.59 3.17 25.88
N ILE A 119 -15.71 3.46 25.21
CA ILE A 119 -16.49 2.49 24.45
C ILE A 119 -16.04 2.52 23.00
N ARG A 120 -15.76 1.35 22.42
CA ARG A 120 -15.50 1.24 20.97
C ARG A 120 -16.79 1.12 20.17
N LEU A 121 -16.92 1.88 19.09
CA LEU A 121 -18.10 1.85 18.22
C LEU A 121 -17.83 1.11 16.90
N LEU A 122 -18.76 0.23 16.52
CA LEU A 122 -18.91 -0.28 15.16
C LEU A 122 -20.16 0.35 14.52
N GLY A 123 -19.99 0.96 13.35
CA GLY A 123 -21.01 1.82 12.75
C GLY A 123 -20.77 3.31 13.06
N PRO A 124 -21.83 4.14 13.07
CA PRO A 124 -23.23 3.80 12.82
C PRO A 124 -23.51 3.39 11.37
N ASN A 125 -24.78 3.12 11.03
CA ASN A 125 -25.21 2.75 9.67
C ASN A 125 -24.54 1.45 9.14
N SER A 126 -24.23 0.53 10.06
CA SER A 126 -23.55 -0.74 9.80
C SER A 126 -24.52 -1.93 9.72
N LEU A 127 -24.18 -2.93 8.89
CA LEU A 127 -24.84 -4.23 8.87
C LEU A 127 -24.52 -5.06 10.15
N GLY A 128 -23.40 -4.78 10.81
CA GLY A 128 -22.88 -5.51 11.96
C GLY A 128 -21.69 -6.42 11.64
N LEU A 129 -21.51 -7.44 12.48
CA LEU A 129 -20.34 -8.32 12.50
C LEU A 129 -20.75 -9.80 12.43
N LEU A 130 -20.10 -10.57 11.57
CA LEU A 130 -20.20 -12.03 11.54
C LEU A 130 -18.80 -12.66 11.67
N ALA A 131 -18.68 -13.64 12.57
CA ALA A 131 -17.48 -14.44 12.79
C ALA A 131 -17.88 -15.93 12.93
N PRO A 132 -18.03 -16.66 11.80
CA PRO A 132 -18.56 -18.03 11.80
C PRO A 132 -17.72 -19.04 12.57
N TRP A 133 -16.40 -18.83 12.69
CA TRP A 133 -15.54 -19.68 13.52
C TRP A 133 -15.84 -19.57 15.01
N GLN A 134 -16.41 -18.45 15.45
CA GLN A 134 -16.80 -18.20 16.83
C GLN A 134 -18.30 -18.45 17.09
N GLY A 135 -19.07 -18.82 16.06
CA GLY A 135 -20.53 -18.88 16.17
C GLY A 135 -21.19 -17.51 16.40
N LEU A 136 -20.48 -16.42 16.09
CA LEU A 136 -20.98 -15.06 16.31
C LEU A 136 -21.64 -14.53 15.03
N ASN A 137 -22.92 -14.18 15.11
CA ASN A 137 -23.63 -13.45 14.06
C ASN A 137 -24.38 -12.27 14.67
N ALA A 138 -23.64 -11.20 14.96
CA ALA A 138 -24.14 -9.92 15.45
C ALA A 138 -24.46 -8.99 14.27
N SER A 139 -25.32 -9.44 13.34
CA SER A 139 -25.63 -8.70 12.12
C SER A 139 -27.10 -8.72 11.72
N PHE A 140 -27.45 -7.80 10.82
CA PHE A 140 -28.74 -7.69 10.14
C PHE A 140 -28.83 -8.44 8.82
N SER A 141 -27.82 -9.26 8.52
CA SER A 141 -27.82 -10.02 7.29
C SER A 141 -29.05 -10.94 7.21
N PRO A 142 -29.77 -10.95 6.07
CA PRO A 142 -30.80 -11.95 5.81
C PRO A 142 -30.22 -13.33 5.49
N VAL A 143 -28.94 -13.38 5.08
CA VAL A 143 -28.24 -14.56 4.59
C VAL A 143 -27.26 -15.07 5.66
N PRO A 144 -27.27 -16.38 5.98
CA PRO A 144 -26.28 -16.98 6.88
C PRO A 144 -24.90 -17.02 6.22
N ILE A 145 -23.87 -17.17 7.03
CA ILE A 145 -22.48 -17.20 6.57
C ILE A 145 -21.83 -18.54 6.89
N GLU A 146 -21.05 -19.08 5.96
CA GLU A 146 -20.32 -20.33 6.13
C GLU A 146 -18.88 -20.09 6.61
N LYS A 147 -18.28 -21.11 7.24
CA LYS A 147 -16.88 -21.06 7.70
C LYS A 147 -15.94 -21.13 6.50
N GLY A 148 -15.06 -20.15 6.38
CA GLY A 148 -13.97 -20.16 5.40
C GLY A 148 -12.74 -19.39 5.89
N ARG A 149 -11.88 -18.98 4.97
CA ARG A 149 -10.56 -18.38 5.29
C ARG A 149 -10.40 -16.94 4.82
N ILE A 150 -11.47 -16.34 4.30
CA ILE A 150 -11.45 -14.99 3.74
C ILE A 150 -12.09 -14.03 4.72
N ALA A 151 -11.41 -12.94 5.05
CA ALA A 151 -12.02 -11.84 5.78
C ALA A 151 -12.57 -10.81 4.80
N PHE A 152 -13.76 -10.28 5.07
CA PHE A 152 -14.35 -9.19 4.31
C PHE A 152 -14.65 -8.00 5.22
N ILE A 153 -14.18 -6.81 4.82
CA ILE A 153 -14.43 -5.54 5.50
C ILE A 153 -15.06 -4.58 4.50
N SER A 154 -16.16 -3.93 4.87
CA SER A 154 -16.85 -3.00 3.97
C SER A 154 -17.45 -1.80 4.71
N GLN A 155 -17.27 -0.62 4.14
CA GLN A 155 -17.97 0.60 4.56
C GLN A 155 -19.42 0.66 4.05
N SER A 156 -19.81 -0.17 3.08
CA SER A 156 -21.16 -0.18 2.53
C SER A 156 -21.97 -1.41 2.95
N ALA A 157 -23.11 -1.17 3.62
CA ALA A 157 -24.06 -2.22 3.98
C ALA A 157 -24.74 -2.86 2.76
N ALA A 158 -25.02 -2.08 1.71
CA ALA A 158 -25.64 -2.59 0.49
C ALA A 158 -24.71 -3.56 -0.24
N VAL A 159 -23.45 -3.17 -0.44
CA VAL A 159 -22.42 -4.02 -1.05
C VAL A 159 -22.17 -5.27 -0.21
N SER A 160 -22.18 -5.12 1.11
CA SER A 160 -22.05 -6.25 2.04
C SER A 160 -23.13 -7.32 1.82
N ASN A 161 -24.40 -6.90 1.73
CA ASN A 161 -25.50 -7.82 1.48
C ASN A 161 -25.39 -8.51 0.12
N THR A 162 -25.00 -7.77 -0.93
CA THR A 162 -24.79 -8.35 -2.27
C THR A 162 -23.69 -9.40 -2.27
N ILE A 163 -22.59 -9.17 -1.54
CA ILE A 163 -21.48 -10.14 -1.47
C ILE A 163 -21.87 -11.38 -0.67
N LEU A 164 -22.64 -11.24 0.41
CA LEU A 164 -23.14 -12.40 1.18
C LEU A 164 -24.07 -13.28 0.35
N ASP A 165 -25.03 -12.67 -0.37
CA ASP A 165 -25.96 -13.39 -1.24
C ASP A 165 -25.22 -14.14 -2.35
N TRP A 166 -24.26 -13.47 -3.00
CA TRP A 166 -23.41 -14.11 -4.01
C TRP A 166 -22.56 -15.26 -3.44
N ALA A 167 -21.96 -15.07 -2.26
CA ALA A 167 -21.12 -16.07 -1.63
C ALA A 167 -21.89 -17.36 -1.31
N GLN A 168 -23.16 -17.25 -0.92
CA GLN A 168 -24.03 -18.40 -0.68
C GLN A 168 -24.23 -19.23 -1.95
N GLN A 169 -24.40 -18.59 -3.12
CA GLN A 169 -24.54 -19.31 -4.39
C GLN A 169 -23.26 -20.07 -4.78
N ARG A 170 -22.09 -19.59 -4.33
CA ARG A 170 -20.77 -20.13 -4.69
C ARG A 170 -20.14 -21.04 -3.62
N ASN A 171 -20.84 -21.28 -2.51
CA ASN A 171 -20.31 -21.99 -1.34
C ASN A 171 -18.99 -21.37 -0.84
N LEU A 172 -18.91 -20.04 -0.85
CA LEU A 172 -17.74 -19.32 -0.36
C LEU A 172 -17.93 -18.97 1.12
N GLY A 173 -17.07 -19.54 1.97
CA GLY A 173 -17.04 -19.23 3.40
C GLY A 173 -16.13 -18.07 3.76
N PHE A 174 -16.39 -17.42 4.90
CA PHE A 174 -15.58 -16.33 5.44
C PHE A 174 -14.98 -16.70 6.79
N SER A 175 -13.85 -16.10 7.14
CA SER A 175 -13.31 -16.11 8.50
C SER A 175 -13.98 -15.02 9.33
N TRP A 176 -14.12 -13.83 8.74
CA TRP A 176 -14.71 -12.63 9.31
C TRP A 176 -15.49 -11.88 8.24
N PHE A 177 -16.60 -11.29 8.63
CA PHE A 177 -17.38 -10.41 7.77
C PHE A 177 -17.82 -9.20 8.60
N ILE A 178 -17.21 -8.05 8.33
CA ILE A 178 -17.30 -6.86 9.17
C ILE A 178 -17.81 -5.70 8.31
N ALA A 179 -19.03 -5.24 8.56
CA ALA A 179 -19.50 -3.99 7.98
C ALA A 179 -19.15 -2.84 8.93
N LEU A 180 -18.35 -1.89 8.45
CA LEU A 180 -17.96 -0.71 9.21
C LEU A 180 -19.08 0.35 9.24
N GLY A 181 -19.90 0.43 8.19
CA GLY A 181 -20.81 1.57 8.01
C GLY A 181 -20.01 2.86 7.88
N ASP A 182 -20.39 3.87 8.65
CA ASP A 182 -19.76 5.20 8.63
C ASP A 182 -18.35 5.23 9.26
N SER A 183 -17.87 4.14 9.85
CA SER A 183 -16.50 4.04 10.41
C SER A 183 -16.16 5.13 11.45
N LEU A 184 -17.11 5.49 12.33
CA LEU A 184 -16.98 6.65 13.22
C LEU A 184 -15.82 6.55 14.23
N ASP A 185 -15.48 5.34 14.66
CA ASP A 185 -14.47 5.05 15.67
C ASP A 185 -13.59 3.84 15.32
N THR A 186 -14.19 2.66 15.10
CA THR A 186 -13.44 1.50 14.59
C THR A 186 -13.28 1.64 13.09
N ASP A 187 -12.03 1.69 12.63
CA ASP A 187 -11.71 1.88 11.22
C ASP A 187 -10.93 0.69 10.63
N VAL A 188 -10.65 0.75 9.33
CA VAL A 188 -10.08 -0.35 8.56
C VAL A 188 -8.68 -0.74 9.06
N ASP A 189 -7.86 0.23 9.47
CA ASP A 189 -6.51 0.01 10.00
C ASP A 189 -6.53 -0.84 11.28
N ASP A 190 -7.44 -0.57 12.21
CA ASP A 190 -7.61 -1.36 13.44
C ASP A 190 -7.91 -2.85 13.10
N LEU A 191 -8.78 -3.06 12.13
CA LEU A 191 -9.18 -4.41 11.70
C LEU A 191 -8.07 -5.11 10.92
N LEU A 192 -7.31 -4.39 10.09
CA LEU A 192 -6.18 -4.95 9.37
C LEU A 192 -5.09 -5.45 10.31
N ASP A 193 -4.80 -4.72 11.39
CA ASP A 193 -3.85 -5.15 12.41
C ASP A 193 -4.28 -6.43 13.12
N PHE A 194 -5.56 -6.48 13.49
CA PHE A 194 -6.14 -7.69 14.08
C PHE A 194 -6.06 -8.86 13.11
N LEU A 195 -6.51 -8.66 11.86
CA LEU A 195 -6.54 -9.69 10.85
C LEU A 195 -5.14 -10.12 10.42
N ALA A 196 -4.11 -9.28 10.48
CA ALA A 196 -2.73 -9.65 10.18
C ALA A 196 -2.25 -10.80 11.08
N ARG A 197 -2.69 -10.83 12.35
CA ARG A 197 -2.29 -11.82 13.36
C ARG A 197 -3.23 -13.03 13.43
N ASP A 198 -4.40 -12.97 12.79
CA ASP A 198 -5.40 -14.04 12.89
C ASP A 198 -5.04 -15.29 12.07
N GLY A 199 -4.76 -16.42 12.71
CA GLY A 199 -4.42 -17.67 12.04
C GLY A 199 -5.55 -18.29 11.20
N LYS A 200 -6.81 -17.85 11.36
CA LYS A 200 -7.95 -18.36 10.57
C LYS A 200 -8.15 -17.63 9.24
N THR A 201 -7.56 -16.45 9.10
CA THR A 201 -7.68 -15.61 7.90
C THR A 201 -6.46 -15.76 7.00
N SER A 202 -6.69 -16.19 5.76
CA SER A 202 -5.67 -16.34 4.71
C SER A 202 -5.66 -15.21 3.69
N ALA A 203 -6.80 -14.52 3.48
CA ALA A 203 -6.91 -13.39 2.56
C ALA A 203 -7.89 -12.35 3.10
N ILE A 204 -7.73 -11.09 2.72
CA ILE A 204 -8.57 -9.98 3.17
C ILE A 204 -9.15 -9.25 1.96
N LEU A 205 -10.45 -8.99 2.00
CA LEU A 205 -11.18 -8.21 1.00
C LEU A 205 -11.69 -6.93 1.63
N LEU A 206 -11.37 -5.81 1.01
CA LEU A 206 -11.73 -4.48 1.47
C LEU A 206 -12.63 -3.79 0.45
N TYR A 207 -13.74 -3.25 0.91
CA TYR A 207 -14.53 -2.27 0.17
C TYR A 207 -14.44 -0.92 0.88
N LEU A 208 -13.83 0.05 0.21
CA LEU A 208 -13.51 1.37 0.74
C LEU A 208 -14.21 2.47 -0.06
N GLU A 209 -14.73 3.46 0.66
CA GLU A 209 -15.28 4.71 0.14
C GLU A 209 -14.40 5.89 0.56
N HIS A 210 -13.90 5.89 1.79
CA HIS A 210 -13.02 6.93 2.35
C HIS A 210 -12.03 6.33 3.38
N LEU A 211 -11.05 7.12 3.83
CA LEU A 211 -10.18 6.81 4.96
C LEU A 211 -10.23 7.96 5.97
N SER A 212 -10.17 7.64 7.25
CA SER A 212 -10.00 8.64 8.30
C SER A 212 -8.54 9.08 8.43
N ASP A 213 -7.60 8.15 8.29
CA ASP A 213 -6.16 8.37 8.43
C ASP A 213 -5.39 7.54 7.40
N ALA A 214 -4.84 8.21 6.38
CA ALA A 214 -4.13 7.56 5.29
C ALA A 214 -2.83 6.88 5.75
N ARG A 215 -2.10 7.49 6.69
CA ARG A 215 -0.82 6.97 7.18
C ARG A 215 -1.03 5.68 7.95
N ARG A 216 -2.02 5.66 8.86
CA ARG A 216 -2.37 4.44 9.61
C ARG A 216 -2.86 3.34 8.68
N PHE A 217 -3.71 3.67 7.71
CA PHE A 217 -4.15 2.71 6.71
C PHE A 217 -2.98 2.10 5.93
N VAL A 218 -2.07 2.91 5.41
CA VAL A 218 -0.90 2.43 4.64
C VAL A 218 0.01 1.59 5.55
N SER A 219 0.27 2.02 6.78
CA SER A 219 1.05 1.26 7.77
C SER A 219 0.42 -0.11 8.08
N ALA A 220 -0.85 -0.16 8.48
CA ALA A 220 -1.56 -1.39 8.79
C ALA A 220 -1.64 -2.33 7.57
N SER A 221 -1.92 -1.75 6.39
CA SER A 221 -1.96 -2.48 5.12
C SER A 221 -0.61 -3.08 4.76
N ARG A 222 0.49 -2.34 4.92
CA ARG A 222 1.85 -2.85 4.66
C ARG A 222 2.19 -4.00 5.59
N SER A 223 1.83 -3.89 6.86
CA SER A 223 2.04 -4.96 7.85
C SER A 223 1.25 -6.22 7.50
N ALA A 224 -0.05 -6.09 7.22
CA ALA A 224 -0.91 -7.22 6.87
C ALA A 224 -0.55 -7.87 5.52
N SER A 225 -0.17 -7.05 4.52
CA SER A 225 0.12 -7.48 3.14
C SER A 225 1.37 -8.34 3.00
N ARG A 226 2.27 -8.35 4.01
CA ARG A 226 3.46 -9.21 4.00
C ARG A 226 3.10 -10.69 4.03
N ASN A 227 2.06 -11.03 4.78
CA ASN A 227 1.69 -12.42 5.05
C ASN A 227 0.34 -12.80 4.42
N LYS A 228 -0.48 -11.81 4.04
CA LYS A 228 -1.85 -12.04 3.58
C LYS A 228 -2.14 -11.22 2.34
N PRO A 229 -2.61 -11.82 1.23
CA PRO A 229 -3.14 -11.06 0.12
C PRO A 229 -4.34 -10.23 0.55
N ILE A 230 -4.33 -8.96 0.13
CA ILE A 230 -5.40 -8.02 0.40
C ILE A 230 -5.86 -7.41 -0.92
N LEU A 231 -7.18 -7.40 -1.11
CA LEU A 231 -7.84 -6.86 -2.28
C LEU A 231 -8.69 -5.68 -1.87
N VAL A 232 -8.70 -4.67 -2.72
CA VAL A 232 -9.40 -3.42 -2.47
C VAL A 232 -10.30 -3.10 -3.65
N ILE A 233 -11.59 -2.86 -3.37
CA ILE A 233 -12.47 -2.09 -4.22
C ILE A 233 -12.58 -0.70 -3.63
N LYS A 234 -12.32 0.32 -4.44
CA LYS A 234 -12.54 1.73 -4.09
C LYS A 234 -13.64 2.33 -4.95
N SER A 235 -14.74 2.75 -4.32
CA SER A 235 -15.80 3.54 -4.96
C SER A 235 -15.45 5.04 -4.96
N GLY A 236 -16.28 5.91 -5.53
CA GLY A 236 -16.03 7.37 -5.49
C GLY A 236 -14.80 7.82 -6.29
N ARG A 237 -14.62 7.29 -7.50
CA ARG A 237 -13.44 7.56 -8.35
C ARG A 237 -13.51 8.89 -9.09
N SER A 238 -14.71 9.27 -9.51
CA SER A 238 -14.96 10.56 -10.16
C SER A 238 -15.48 11.57 -9.14
N HIS A 239 -15.27 12.87 -9.40
CA HIS A 239 -15.82 13.94 -8.57
C HIS A 239 -17.34 13.83 -8.38
N GLN A 240 -18.09 13.39 -9.41
CA GLN A 240 -19.54 13.19 -9.30
C GLN A 240 -19.90 12.03 -8.38
N ALA A 241 -19.15 10.92 -8.44
CA ALA A 241 -19.35 9.78 -7.54
C ALA A 241 -18.98 10.14 -6.09
N GLN A 242 -17.91 10.92 -5.89
CA GLN A 242 -17.52 11.46 -4.58
C GLN A 242 -18.62 12.36 -3.99
N ALA A 243 -19.21 13.24 -4.79
CA ALA A 243 -20.31 14.10 -4.38
C ALA A 243 -21.56 13.30 -3.99
N LEU A 244 -21.88 12.22 -4.72
CA LEU A 244 -23.00 11.33 -4.39
C LEU A 244 -22.81 10.62 -3.05
N LEU A 245 -21.58 10.20 -2.75
CA LEU A 245 -21.23 9.55 -1.48
C LEU A 245 -21.04 10.54 -0.33
N GLY A 246 -21.00 11.85 -0.62
CA GLY A 246 -20.68 12.86 0.40
C GLY A 246 -19.24 12.76 0.92
N THR A 247 -18.32 12.19 0.12
CA THR A 247 -16.93 11.95 0.51
C THR A 247 -15.98 12.86 -0.26
N HIS A 248 -14.92 13.34 0.39
CA HIS A 248 -13.78 13.98 -0.29
C HIS A 248 -12.57 13.05 -0.19
N SER A 249 -12.25 12.34 -1.28
CA SER A 249 -11.25 11.25 -1.23
C SER A 249 -9.89 11.61 -1.82
N GLY A 250 -9.61 12.86 -2.17
CA GLY A 250 -8.39 13.21 -2.91
C GLY A 250 -8.36 12.64 -4.33
N LEU A 251 -7.16 12.58 -4.93
CA LEU A 251 -6.95 12.07 -6.29
C LEU A 251 -7.06 10.54 -6.36
N ASP A 252 -7.81 9.99 -7.33
CA ASP A 252 -7.93 8.52 -7.51
C ASP A 252 -6.56 7.89 -7.85
N ALA A 253 -5.69 8.62 -8.55
CA ALA A 253 -4.34 8.17 -8.84
C ALA A 253 -3.43 8.15 -7.58
N ALA A 254 -3.71 8.98 -6.57
CA ALA A 254 -3.00 8.92 -5.28
C ALA A 254 -3.42 7.68 -4.48
N TRP A 255 -4.71 7.31 -4.55
CA TRP A 255 -5.19 6.02 -4.03
C TRP A 255 -4.50 4.83 -4.70
N ASP A 256 -4.38 4.84 -6.03
CA ASP A 256 -3.67 3.79 -6.76
C ASP A 256 -2.20 3.69 -6.28
N ALA A 257 -1.52 4.82 -6.15
CA ALA A 257 -0.15 4.86 -5.65
C ALA A 257 -0.04 4.31 -4.21
N ALA A 258 -0.97 4.69 -3.33
CA ALA A 258 -1.02 4.22 -1.95
C ALA A 258 -1.25 2.71 -1.86
N ILE A 259 -2.23 2.18 -2.60
CA ILE A 259 -2.56 0.76 -2.66
C ILE A 259 -1.36 -0.05 -3.16
N GLN A 260 -0.74 0.41 -4.25
CA GLN A 260 0.44 -0.26 -4.82
C GLN A 260 1.62 -0.25 -3.84
N ARG A 261 1.89 0.89 -3.20
CA ARG A 261 2.93 1.04 -2.17
C ARG A 261 2.66 0.21 -0.92
N ALA A 262 1.39 -0.05 -0.61
CA ALA A 262 0.99 -0.89 0.51
C ALA A 262 1.04 -2.39 0.20
N GLY A 263 1.29 -2.80 -1.04
CA GLY A 263 1.30 -4.21 -1.46
C GLY A 263 -0.09 -4.80 -1.70
N LEU A 264 -1.12 -3.96 -1.71
CA LEU A 264 -2.52 -4.31 -1.92
C LEU A 264 -2.81 -4.49 -3.42
N LEU A 265 -3.85 -5.25 -3.77
CA LEU A 265 -4.35 -5.35 -5.15
C LEU A 265 -5.67 -4.58 -5.29
N ARG A 266 -5.71 -3.56 -6.15
CA ARG A 266 -6.96 -2.90 -6.52
C ARG A 266 -7.68 -3.68 -7.61
N VAL A 267 -8.97 -3.94 -7.42
CA VAL A 267 -9.86 -4.46 -8.46
C VAL A 267 -10.88 -3.40 -8.84
N GLN A 268 -11.31 -3.40 -10.11
CA GLN A 268 -12.09 -2.29 -10.67
C GLN A 268 -13.58 -2.35 -10.32
N ASP A 269 -14.10 -3.56 -10.16
CA ASP A 269 -15.52 -3.81 -9.90
C ASP A 269 -15.74 -5.11 -9.11
N THR A 270 -17.00 -5.40 -8.80
CA THR A 270 -17.39 -6.59 -8.05
C THR A 270 -17.15 -7.88 -8.83
N HIS A 271 -17.24 -7.86 -10.17
CA HIS A 271 -16.98 -9.05 -10.98
C HIS A 271 -15.50 -9.42 -10.92
N GLU A 272 -14.62 -8.45 -11.10
CA GLU A 272 -13.18 -8.61 -10.92
C GLU A 272 -12.83 -9.06 -9.50
N LEU A 273 -13.49 -8.54 -8.47
CA LEU A 273 -13.29 -9.02 -7.09
C LEU A 273 -13.57 -10.52 -6.99
N PHE A 274 -14.70 -10.97 -7.53
CA PHE A 274 -15.07 -12.39 -7.47
C PHE A 274 -14.08 -13.28 -8.22
N THR A 275 -13.66 -12.86 -9.42
CA THR A 275 -12.61 -13.53 -10.20
C THR A 275 -11.29 -13.59 -9.44
N ALA A 276 -10.90 -12.50 -8.79
CA ALA A 276 -9.66 -12.41 -8.03
C ALA A 276 -9.73 -13.28 -6.77
N VAL A 277 -10.87 -13.31 -6.06
CA VAL A 277 -11.11 -14.18 -4.90
C VAL A 277 -10.97 -15.66 -5.24
N GLU A 278 -11.63 -16.11 -6.31
CA GLU A 278 -11.53 -17.50 -6.80
C GLU A 278 -10.07 -17.87 -7.13
N SER A 279 -9.30 -16.89 -7.64
CA SER A 279 -7.87 -17.05 -7.90
C SER A 279 -7.09 -17.23 -6.60
N LEU A 280 -7.21 -16.30 -5.65
CA LEU A 280 -6.37 -16.23 -4.45
C LEU A 280 -6.57 -17.40 -3.50
N SER A 281 -7.78 -17.96 -3.43
CA SER A 281 -8.06 -19.12 -2.57
C SER A 281 -7.27 -20.37 -3.00
N HIS A 282 -6.81 -20.43 -4.25
CA HIS A 282 -6.07 -21.55 -4.83
C HIS A 282 -4.68 -21.14 -5.37
N MET A 283 -4.21 -19.94 -5.04
CA MET A 283 -3.01 -19.38 -5.66
C MET A 283 -1.74 -20.13 -5.29
N ARG A 284 -0.99 -20.48 -6.33
CA ARG A 284 0.45 -20.77 -6.21
C ARG A 284 1.23 -19.47 -6.44
N PRO A 285 2.37 -19.25 -5.75
CA PRO A 285 3.18 -18.06 -5.97
C PRO A 285 3.68 -18.00 -7.43
N LEU A 286 3.37 -16.91 -8.11
CA LEU A 286 3.79 -16.70 -9.49
C LEU A 286 5.31 -16.40 -9.55
N ARG A 287 6.06 -17.17 -10.34
CA ARG A 287 7.53 -17.05 -10.45
C ARG A 287 8.01 -16.03 -11.49
N GLY A 288 7.19 -15.69 -12.49
CA GLY A 288 7.50 -14.67 -13.51
C GLY A 288 6.25 -13.94 -14.00
N ASP A 289 6.27 -13.38 -15.21
CA ASP A 289 5.09 -12.74 -15.83
C ASP A 289 4.90 -13.19 -17.30
N ARG A 290 5.54 -14.30 -17.69
CA ARG A 290 5.46 -14.88 -19.04
C ARG A 290 4.36 -15.95 -19.10
N LEU A 291 3.31 -15.67 -19.87
CA LEU A 291 2.17 -16.55 -20.07
C LEU A 291 2.34 -17.40 -21.34
N MET A 292 2.15 -18.71 -21.23
CA MET A 292 1.96 -19.61 -22.38
C MET A 292 0.48 -19.96 -22.52
N ILE A 293 -0.09 -19.81 -23.71
CA ILE A 293 -1.50 -20.12 -23.99
C ILE A 293 -1.57 -21.35 -24.89
N VAL A 294 -2.37 -22.35 -24.50
CA VAL A 294 -2.67 -23.55 -25.29
C VAL A 294 -4.18 -23.63 -25.50
N SER A 295 -4.64 -23.79 -26.73
CA SER A 295 -6.08 -23.78 -27.06
C SER A 295 -6.40 -24.78 -28.16
N ASN A 296 -7.57 -25.42 -28.15
CA ASN A 296 -8.11 -26.18 -29.29
C ASN A 296 -8.87 -25.30 -30.31
N GLY A 297 -8.80 -23.99 -30.18
CA GLY A 297 -9.39 -23.06 -31.14
C GLY A 297 -8.66 -21.73 -31.18
N ALA A 298 -8.47 -21.21 -32.39
CA ALA A 298 -7.79 -19.94 -32.62
C ALA A 298 -8.54 -18.73 -32.04
N ALA A 299 -9.87 -18.68 -32.15
CA ALA A 299 -10.66 -17.53 -31.68
C ALA A 299 -10.63 -17.34 -30.15
N PRO A 300 -10.82 -18.37 -29.30
CA PRO A 300 -10.61 -18.23 -27.86
C PRO A 300 -9.18 -17.78 -27.48
N ALA A 301 -8.16 -18.25 -28.20
CA ALA A 301 -6.78 -17.84 -27.98
C ALA A 301 -6.54 -16.36 -28.37
N ALA A 302 -7.18 -15.89 -29.45
CA ALA A 302 -7.13 -14.49 -29.86
C ALA A 302 -7.80 -13.57 -28.83
N LEU A 303 -8.95 -13.96 -28.28
CA LEU A 303 -9.60 -13.20 -27.19
C LEU A 303 -8.72 -13.09 -25.95
N ALA A 304 -8.04 -14.19 -25.57
CA ALA A 304 -7.06 -14.14 -24.48
C ALA A 304 -5.89 -13.20 -24.80
N LEU A 305 -5.44 -13.17 -26.05
CA LEU A 305 -4.32 -12.33 -26.49
C LEU A 305 -4.68 -10.84 -26.47
N ASP A 306 -5.86 -10.48 -26.96
CA ASP A 306 -6.35 -9.10 -26.95
C ASP A 306 -6.44 -8.56 -25.51
N GLU A 307 -7.01 -9.36 -24.60
CA GLU A 307 -7.10 -9.00 -23.17
C GLU A 307 -5.71 -8.89 -22.53
N LEU A 308 -4.78 -9.79 -22.88
CA LEU A 308 -3.42 -9.79 -22.33
C LEU A 308 -2.68 -8.50 -22.74
N TYR A 309 -2.80 -8.08 -24.00
CA TYR A 309 -2.17 -6.85 -24.47
C TYR A 309 -2.86 -5.59 -23.93
N ALA A 310 -4.19 -5.58 -23.83
CA ALA A 310 -4.93 -4.47 -23.20
C ALA A 310 -4.45 -4.21 -21.77
N ARG A 311 -4.04 -5.25 -21.05
CA ARG A 311 -3.48 -5.18 -19.69
C ARG A 311 -1.96 -5.10 -19.62
N ASN A 312 -1.26 -4.93 -20.75
CA ASN A 312 0.20 -4.88 -20.81
C ASN A 312 0.91 -6.14 -20.24
N GLY A 313 0.32 -7.31 -20.46
CA GLY A 313 0.89 -8.62 -20.15
C GLY A 313 1.99 -9.05 -21.11
N LYS A 314 2.62 -10.20 -20.84
CA LYS A 314 3.72 -10.73 -21.66
C LYS A 314 3.51 -12.20 -21.98
N LEU A 315 3.78 -12.55 -23.23
CA LEU A 315 3.83 -13.95 -23.67
C LEU A 315 5.19 -14.57 -23.35
N ALA A 316 5.20 -15.88 -23.13
CA ALA A 316 6.41 -16.68 -23.13
C ALA A 316 6.98 -16.79 -24.56
N SER A 317 8.31 -16.66 -24.66
CA SER A 317 9.08 -16.91 -25.88
C SER A 317 9.72 -18.29 -25.78
N LEU A 318 9.40 -19.18 -26.71
CA LEU A 318 9.89 -20.56 -26.72
C LEU A 318 11.20 -20.69 -27.50
N SER A 319 12.07 -21.62 -27.10
CA SER A 319 13.28 -21.98 -27.87
C SER A 319 12.97 -22.84 -29.08
N ASP A 320 13.87 -22.83 -30.07
CA ASP A 320 13.77 -23.66 -31.27
C ASP A 320 13.65 -25.16 -30.96
N ASP A 321 14.28 -25.64 -29.88
CA ASP A 321 14.18 -27.03 -29.42
C ASP A 321 12.74 -27.37 -28.98
N THR A 322 12.14 -26.49 -28.17
CA THR A 322 10.76 -26.67 -27.68
C THR A 322 9.76 -26.56 -28.84
N LEU A 323 9.97 -25.61 -29.75
CA LEU A 323 9.17 -25.45 -30.96
C LEU A 323 9.21 -26.70 -31.85
N THR A 324 10.37 -27.34 -31.96
CA THR A 324 10.56 -28.57 -32.75
C THR A 324 9.86 -29.77 -32.10
N ALA A 325 9.96 -29.92 -30.78
CA ALA A 325 9.28 -30.98 -30.04
C ALA A 325 7.74 -30.86 -30.14
N LEU A 326 7.21 -29.63 -30.04
CA LEU A 326 5.77 -29.37 -30.22
C LEU A 326 5.33 -29.63 -31.66
N ALA A 327 6.13 -29.24 -32.65
CA ALA A 327 5.80 -29.43 -34.06
C ALA A 327 5.56 -30.89 -34.44
N ALA A 328 6.23 -31.84 -33.78
CA ALA A 328 6.03 -33.28 -34.01
C ALA A 328 4.63 -33.79 -33.61
N LEU A 329 3.89 -33.03 -32.78
CA LEU A 329 2.56 -33.38 -32.28
C LEU A 329 1.42 -32.61 -32.96
N LEU A 330 1.74 -31.59 -33.77
CA LEU A 330 0.77 -30.70 -34.39
C LEU A 330 0.54 -31.05 -35.86
N PRO A 331 -0.68 -30.82 -36.39
CA PRO A 331 -0.94 -30.90 -37.83
C PRO A 331 -0.06 -29.95 -38.66
N GLU A 332 0.13 -30.25 -39.95
CA GLU A 332 0.86 -29.37 -40.87
C GLU A 332 0.17 -27.99 -41.01
N GLY A 333 0.95 -26.91 -41.03
CA GLY A 333 0.45 -25.54 -41.22
C GLY A 333 -0.01 -24.83 -39.94
N VAL A 334 0.07 -25.48 -38.77
CA VAL A 334 -0.24 -24.84 -37.47
C VAL A 334 0.90 -23.96 -37.00
N GLY A 335 0.57 -22.76 -36.51
CA GLY A 335 1.52 -21.84 -35.89
C GLY A 335 2.17 -22.48 -34.66
N ARG A 336 3.50 -22.58 -34.65
CA ARG A 336 4.26 -23.28 -33.60
C ARG A 336 4.52 -22.41 -32.37
N GLY A 337 4.04 -21.17 -32.34
CA GLY A 337 4.38 -20.17 -31.34
C GLY A 337 3.43 -20.10 -30.15
N ASN A 338 3.32 -18.90 -29.59
CA ASN A 338 2.43 -18.59 -28.48
C ASN A 338 1.44 -17.52 -28.94
N PRO A 339 0.13 -17.79 -28.97
CA PRO A 339 -0.56 -19.01 -28.51
C PRO A 339 -0.31 -20.28 -29.33
N LEU A 340 -0.38 -21.45 -28.69
CA LEU A 340 -0.35 -22.77 -29.30
C LEU A 340 -1.78 -23.23 -29.63
N ASP A 341 -2.10 -23.31 -30.93
CA ASP A 341 -3.40 -23.75 -31.44
C ASP A 341 -3.37 -25.25 -31.77
N LEU A 342 -3.99 -26.08 -30.94
CA LEU A 342 -4.07 -27.54 -31.11
C LEU A 342 -5.06 -27.97 -32.19
N LYS A 343 -5.85 -27.05 -32.76
CA LYS A 343 -6.97 -27.29 -33.68
C LYS A 343 -8.17 -28.00 -33.05
N ASP A 344 -9.28 -27.99 -33.79
CA ASP A 344 -10.59 -28.51 -33.38
C ASP A 344 -10.65 -30.04 -33.27
N ASP A 345 -9.77 -30.73 -34.01
CA ASP A 345 -9.54 -32.18 -33.97
C ASP A 345 -8.64 -32.63 -32.80
N ALA A 346 -8.21 -31.71 -31.93
CA ALA A 346 -7.36 -32.03 -30.79
C ALA A 346 -8.03 -33.08 -29.89
N THR A 347 -7.31 -34.19 -29.65
CA THR A 347 -7.72 -35.23 -28.70
C THR A 347 -7.25 -34.89 -27.28
N PRO A 348 -7.85 -35.49 -26.23
CA PRO A 348 -7.34 -35.38 -24.86
C PRO A 348 -5.84 -35.73 -24.74
N GLN A 349 -5.38 -36.73 -25.48
CA GLN A 349 -3.97 -37.14 -25.51
C GLN A 349 -3.06 -36.04 -26.09
N ARG A 350 -3.47 -35.36 -27.17
CA ARG A 350 -2.70 -34.26 -27.77
C ARG A 350 -2.49 -33.11 -26.75
N TYR A 351 -3.51 -32.80 -25.95
CA TYR A 351 -3.39 -31.85 -24.85
C TYR A 351 -2.33 -32.30 -23.83
N VAL A 352 -2.42 -33.54 -23.35
CA VAL A 352 -1.49 -34.09 -22.36
C VAL A 352 -0.05 -34.07 -22.86
N ASP A 353 0.20 -34.50 -24.10
CA ASP A 353 1.55 -34.56 -24.68
C ASP A 353 2.17 -33.15 -24.81
N CYS A 354 1.40 -32.18 -25.31
CA CYS A 354 1.86 -30.79 -25.41
C CYS A 354 2.12 -30.17 -24.03
N ILE A 355 1.23 -30.40 -23.06
CA ILE A 355 1.37 -29.90 -21.69
C ILE A 355 2.63 -30.48 -21.03
N ASN A 356 2.93 -31.77 -21.22
CA ASN A 356 4.14 -32.39 -20.68
C ASN A 356 5.42 -31.75 -21.22
N ILE A 357 5.50 -31.46 -22.53
CA ILE A 357 6.63 -30.74 -23.12
C ILE A 357 6.78 -29.34 -22.50
N LEU A 358 5.67 -28.59 -22.39
CA LEU A 358 5.67 -27.24 -21.84
C LEU A 358 6.03 -27.22 -20.35
N LEU A 359 5.52 -28.15 -19.54
CA LEU A 359 5.89 -28.28 -18.13
C LEU A 359 7.37 -28.67 -17.96
N GLY A 360 7.97 -29.33 -18.96
CA GLY A 360 9.39 -29.62 -19.04
C GLY A 360 10.26 -28.37 -19.27
N SER A 361 9.74 -27.34 -19.94
CA SER A 361 10.51 -26.14 -20.31
C SER A 361 10.64 -25.11 -19.18
N TYR A 362 11.75 -24.38 -19.12
CA TYR A 362 11.98 -23.29 -18.15
C TYR A 362 11.60 -21.89 -18.70
N GLU A 363 10.87 -21.89 -19.82
CA GLU A 363 10.65 -20.72 -20.67
C GLU A 363 9.34 -19.99 -20.37
N LEU A 364 8.46 -20.60 -19.57
CA LEU A 364 7.19 -20.05 -19.15
C LEU A 364 7.04 -20.05 -17.63
N ASP A 365 6.28 -19.08 -17.13
CA ASP A 365 6.02 -18.91 -15.70
C ASP A 365 4.58 -19.32 -15.33
N ALA A 366 3.66 -19.14 -16.29
CA ALA A 366 2.28 -19.60 -16.22
C ALA A 366 1.86 -20.27 -17.53
N LEU A 367 0.99 -21.29 -17.40
CA LEU A 367 0.39 -22.03 -18.50
C LEU A 367 -1.14 -21.90 -18.42
N MET A 368 -1.73 -21.29 -19.44
CA MET A 368 -3.17 -21.18 -19.64
C MET A 368 -3.64 -22.23 -20.63
N ILE A 369 -4.53 -23.12 -20.19
CA ILE A 369 -5.11 -24.18 -21.01
C ILE A 369 -6.55 -23.80 -21.31
N VAL A 370 -6.86 -23.63 -22.59
CA VAL A 370 -8.16 -23.24 -23.12
C VAL A 370 -8.80 -24.44 -23.80
N HIS A 371 -10.07 -24.68 -23.47
CA HIS A 371 -10.89 -25.71 -24.08
C HIS A 371 -12.22 -25.12 -24.52
N ALA A 372 -12.45 -25.11 -25.82
CA ALA A 372 -13.76 -24.90 -26.43
C ALA A 372 -14.51 -26.24 -26.53
N PRO A 373 -15.84 -26.26 -26.32
CA PRO A 373 -16.64 -27.47 -26.46
C PRO A 373 -16.37 -28.19 -27.80
N SER A 374 -15.95 -29.45 -27.71
CA SER A 374 -15.61 -30.29 -28.87
C SER A 374 -16.22 -31.67 -28.71
N ALA A 375 -16.60 -32.28 -29.85
CA ALA A 375 -17.05 -33.66 -29.90
C ALA A 375 -15.87 -34.65 -29.82
N VAL A 376 -14.68 -34.23 -30.29
CA VAL A 376 -13.46 -35.06 -30.34
C VAL A 376 -12.73 -35.08 -28.99
N ALA A 377 -12.85 -33.99 -28.23
CA ALA A 377 -12.33 -33.88 -26.86
C ALA A 377 -13.46 -33.51 -25.90
N PRO A 378 -14.20 -34.50 -25.36
CA PRO A 378 -15.21 -34.26 -24.34
C PRO A 378 -14.62 -33.53 -23.13
N ALA A 379 -15.29 -32.46 -22.69
CA ALA A 379 -14.76 -31.52 -21.70
C ALA A 379 -14.32 -32.20 -20.38
N THR A 380 -15.14 -33.09 -19.83
CA THR A 380 -14.86 -33.78 -18.56
C THR A 380 -13.70 -34.76 -18.67
N GLU A 381 -13.69 -35.58 -19.72
CA GLU A 381 -12.61 -36.56 -19.95
C GLU A 381 -11.27 -35.86 -20.15
N SER A 382 -11.26 -34.78 -20.94
CA SER A 382 -10.06 -33.96 -21.15
C SER A 382 -9.56 -33.35 -19.84
N ALA A 383 -10.47 -32.84 -19.00
CA ALA A 383 -10.10 -32.29 -17.70
C ALA A 383 -9.48 -33.35 -16.78
N GLU A 384 -10.07 -34.54 -16.67
CA GLU A 384 -9.57 -35.63 -15.83
C GLU A 384 -8.17 -36.09 -16.26
N GLN A 385 -7.94 -36.28 -17.57
CA GLN A 385 -6.63 -36.68 -18.08
C GLN A 385 -5.57 -35.59 -17.84
N ILE A 386 -5.92 -34.32 -18.06
CA ILE A 386 -5.02 -33.18 -17.81
C ILE A 386 -4.68 -33.08 -16.31
N ILE A 387 -5.66 -33.23 -15.42
CA ILE A 387 -5.44 -33.23 -13.96
C ILE A 387 -4.46 -34.35 -13.56
N GLN A 388 -4.65 -35.56 -14.08
CA GLN A 388 -3.78 -36.70 -13.81
C GLN A 388 -2.35 -36.46 -14.33
N ALA A 389 -2.21 -35.96 -15.56
CA ALA A 389 -0.91 -35.65 -16.15
C ALA A 389 -0.15 -34.59 -15.35
N ILE A 390 -0.83 -33.50 -14.96
CA ILE A 390 -0.26 -32.43 -14.13
C ILE A 390 0.17 -32.97 -12.76
N ALA A 391 -0.63 -33.83 -12.14
CA ALA A 391 -0.31 -34.41 -10.84
C ALA A 391 0.90 -35.35 -10.90
N ALA A 392 1.06 -36.10 -12.00
CA ALA A 392 2.18 -37.01 -12.22
C ALA A 392 3.48 -36.29 -12.60
N HIS A 393 3.40 -35.13 -13.25
CA HIS A 393 4.58 -34.42 -13.73
C HIS A 393 5.41 -33.79 -12.59
N PRO A 394 6.74 -33.99 -12.52
CA PRO A 394 7.58 -33.45 -11.44
C PRO A 394 7.51 -31.93 -11.28
N ARG A 395 7.33 -31.21 -12.39
CA ARG A 395 7.18 -29.75 -12.42
C ARG A 395 5.73 -29.27 -12.43
N GLY A 396 4.76 -30.17 -12.38
CA GLY A 396 3.33 -29.81 -12.35
C GLY A 396 2.96 -28.94 -11.14
N LYS A 397 3.75 -28.98 -10.05
CA LYS A 397 3.63 -28.09 -8.88
C LYS A 397 4.38 -26.77 -8.98
N GLN A 398 5.30 -26.62 -9.95
CA GLN A 398 6.20 -25.48 -10.06
C GLN A 398 5.69 -24.37 -11.00
N VAL A 399 4.91 -24.74 -12.01
CA VAL A 399 4.30 -23.82 -12.98
C VAL A 399 2.94 -23.38 -12.47
N THR A 400 2.59 -22.11 -12.69
CA THR A 400 1.24 -21.60 -12.38
C THR A 400 0.28 -22.05 -13.47
N LEU A 401 -0.78 -22.75 -13.10
CA LEU A 401 -1.72 -23.35 -14.05
C LEU A 401 -3.05 -22.60 -14.00
N LEU A 402 -3.54 -22.23 -15.18
CA LEU A 402 -4.80 -21.52 -15.38
C LEU A 402 -5.62 -22.32 -16.39
N THR A 403 -6.88 -22.58 -16.08
CA THR A 403 -7.74 -23.36 -16.98
C THR A 403 -8.95 -22.54 -17.41
N ASN A 404 -9.25 -22.56 -18.69
CA ASN A 404 -10.42 -21.91 -19.26
C ASN A 404 -11.24 -22.95 -20.02
N TRP A 405 -12.34 -23.40 -19.42
CA TRP A 405 -13.26 -24.34 -20.07
C TRP A 405 -14.51 -23.58 -20.49
N CYS A 406 -14.59 -23.27 -21.78
CA CYS A 406 -15.68 -22.50 -22.37
C CYS A 406 -17.01 -23.28 -22.35
N GLY A 407 -18.12 -22.54 -22.38
CA GLY A 407 -19.47 -23.11 -22.43
C GLY A 407 -20.09 -23.41 -21.05
N GLU A 408 -21.41 -23.42 -20.98
CA GLU A 408 -22.14 -23.53 -19.71
C GLU A 408 -22.77 -24.90 -19.44
N PHE A 409 -23.01 -25.73 -20.45
CA PHE A 409 -23.64 -27.04 -20.23
C PHE A 409 -22.61 -28.17 -20.06
N SER A 410 -21.81 -28.42 -21.10
CA SER A 410 -20.84 -29.52 -21.14
C SER A 410 -19.65 -29.36 -20.18
N SER A 411 -19.33 -28.12 -19.80
CA SER A 411 -18.09 -27.80 -19.08
C SER A 411 -18.25 -27.66 -17.56
N GLN A 412 -19.46 -27.77 -17.00
CA GLN A 412 -19.68 -27.62 -15.55
C GLN A 412 -18.98 -28.72 -14.74
N ALA A 413 -19.10 -29.97 -15.18
CA ALA A 413 -18.48 -31.10 -14.51
C ALA A 413 -16.94 -30.99 -14.55
N ALA A 414 -16.38 -30.65 -15.71
CA ALA A 414 -14.96 -30.38 -15.88
C ALA A 414 -14.44 -29.28 -14.93
N ARG A 415 -15.15 -28.14 -14.85
CA ARG A 415 -14.77 -27.04 -13.93
C ARG A 415 -14.82 -27.47 -12.45
N ARG A 416 -15.81 -28.28 -12.06
CA ARG A 416 -15.89 -28.85 -10.70
C ARG A 416 -14.70 -29.77 -10.42
N ALA A 417 -14.31 -30.60 -11.38
CA ALA A 417 -13.15 -31.49 -11.25
C ALA A 417 -11.84 -30.70 -11.04
N PHE A 418 -11.60 -29.63 -11.82
CA PHE A 418 -10.44 -28.76 -11.61
C PHE A 418 -10.45 -28.10 -10.23
N THR A 419 -11.59 -27.58 -9.79
CA THR A 419 -11.75 -26.94 -8.48
C THR A 419 -11.44 -27.93 -7.35
N GLN A 420 -11.95 -29.16 -7.44
CA GLN A 420 -11.66 -30.23 -6.47
C GLN A 420 -10.19 -30.65 -6.47
N ALA A 421 -9.51 -30.58 -7.62
CA ALA A 421 -8.08 -30.80 -7.75
C ALA A 421 -7.21 -29.60 -7.31
N GLY A 422 -7.83 -28.48 -6.92
CA GLY A 422 -7.13 -27.24 -6.53
C GLY A 422 -6.48 -26.50 -7.71
N ILE A 423 -6.98 -26.69 -8.93
CA ILE A 423 -6.56 -25.96 -10.13
C ILE A 423 -7.63 -24.91 -10.46
N PRO A 424 -7.29 -23.62 -10.54
CA PRO A 424 -8.28 -22.58 -10.76
C PRO A 424 -8.79 -22.62 -12.21
N THR A 425 -10.09 -22.37 -12.38
CA THR A 425 -10.79 -22.54 -13.66
C THR A 425 -11.82 -21.46 -13.91
N TRP A 426 -11.90 -20.99 -15.15
CA TRP A 426 -12.80 -19.90 -15.57
C TRP A 426 -13.64 -20.28 -16.79
N ARG A 427 -14.67 -19.48 -17.00
CA ARG A 427 -15.63 -19.63 -18.11
C ARG A 427 -15.17 -18.97 -19.40
N THR A 428 -14.49 -17.83 -19.29
CA THR A 428 -14.11 -16.98 -20.42
C THR A 428 -12.60 -16.77 -20.49
N PRO A 429 -12.00 -16.74 -21.69
CA PRO A 429 -10.58 -16.44 -21.86
C PRO A 429 -10.17 -15.11 -21.21
N GLU A 430 -10.99 -14.07 -21.38
CA GLU A 430 -10.78 -12.72 -20.85
C GLU A 430 -10.75 -12.71 -19.33
N GLY A 431 -11.69 -13.43 -18.68
CA GLY A 431 -11.71 -13.59 -17.23
C GLY A 431 -10.49 -14.34 -16.70
N THR A 432 -9.97 -15.30 -17.47
CA THR A 432 -8.76 -16.06 -17.12
C THR A 432 -7.52 -15.17 -17.18
N VAL A 433 -7.41 -14.35 -18.22
CA VAL A 433 -6.30 -13.40 -18.39
C VAL A 433 -6.39 -12.28 -17.36
N THR A 434 -7.59 -11.78 -17.07
CA THR A 434 -7.83 -10.82 -15.98
C THR A 434 -7.31 -11.37 -14.65
N ALA A 435 -7.69 -12.60 -14.29
CA ALA A 435 -7.19 -13.29 -13.10
C ALA A 435 -5.66 -13.42 -13.09
N PHE A 436 -5.04 -13.81 -14.22
CA PHE A 436 -3.59 -13.88 -14.34
C PHE A 436 -2.93 -12.52 -14.12
N MET A 437 -3.46 -11.47 -14.74
CA MET A 437 -2.90 -10.12 -14.64
C MET A 437 -3.04 -9.55 -13.23
N HIS A 438 -4.11 -9.86 -12.51
CA HIS A 438 -4.23 -9.57 -11.08
C HIS A 438 -3.10 -10.22 -10.26
N GLN A 439 -2.70 -11.46 -10.56
CA GLN A 439 -1.56 -12.10 -9.89
C GLN A 439 -0.23 -11.42 -10.23
N VAL A 440 -0.06 -11.03 -11.50
CA VAL A 440 1.13 -10.29 -11.95
C VAL A 440 1.22 -8.94 -11.23
N GLU A 441 0.12 -8.20 -11.15
CA GLU A 441 0.01 -6.91 -10.47
C GLU A 441 0.25 -7.05 -8.97
N TYR A 442 -0.41 -8.00 -8.32
CA TYR A 442 -0.19 -8.30 -6.90
C TYR A 442 1.29 -8.57 -6.62
N ARG A 443 1.94 -9.38 -7.45
CA ARG A 443 3.38 -9.63 -7.31
C ARG A 443 4.23 -8.38 -7.51
N ARG A 444 3.89 -7.52 -8.48
CA ARG A 444 4.60 -6.23 -8.69
C ARG A 444 4.44 -5.32 -7.46
N ASN A 445 3.24 -5.26 -6.88
CA ASN A 445 2.95 -4.48 -5.68
C ASN A 445 3.70 -5.07 -4.47
N GLN A 446 3.78 -6.39 -4.34
CA GLN A 446 4.61 -7.06 -3.32
C GLN A 446 6.10 -6.74 -3.49
N LYS A 447 6.61 -6.60 -4.71
CA LYS A 447 7.98 -6.09 -4.92
C LYS A 447 8.12 -4.63 -4.46
N GLN A 448 7.16 -3.77 -4.79
CA GLN A 448 7.19 -2.36 -4.34
C GLN A 448 7.05 -2.21 -2.81
N LEU A 449 6.25 -3.06 -2.17
CA LEU A 449 6.13 -3.14 -0.71
C LEU A 449 7.51 -3.35 -0.06
N ARG A 450 8.32 -4.21 -0.68
CA ARG A 450 9.67 -4.59 -0.24
C ARG A 450 10.71 -3.50 -0.43
N GLU A 451 10.45 -2.51 -1.29
CA GLU A 451 11.34 -1.36 -1.49
C GLU A 451 11.31 -0.43 -0.26
N THR A 452 12.48 -0.17 0.31
CA THR A 452 12.65 0.94 1.26
C THR A 452 13.25 2.15 0.55
N PRO A 453 12.61 3.31 0.69
CA PRO A 453 13.17 4.55 0.22
C PRO A 453 14.38 4.94 1.09
N ALA A 454 15.57 4.47 0.71
CA ALA A 454 16.82 4.99 1.22
C ALA A 454 17.36 6.06 0.26
N LEU A 455 17.88 7.14 0.84
CA LEU A 455 18.64 8.14 0.11
C LEU A 455 19.91 7.48 -0.49
N PRO A 456 20.13 7.53 -1.81
CA PRO A 456 21.42 7.16 -2.37
C PRO A 456 22.52 8.03 -1.73
N ALA A 457 23.57 7.40 -1.19
CA ALA A 457 24.68 8.09 -0.52
C ALA A 457 25.44 9.09 -1.43
N SER A 458 25.20 9.06 -2.73
CA SER A 458 25.85 9.89 -3.75
C SER A 458 25.11 11.20 -4.08
N LEU A 459 23.96 11.49 -3.46
CA LEU A 459 23.22 12.72 -3.74
C LEU A 459 23.82 13.90 -2.99
N THR A 460 24.08 14.99 -3.71
CA THR A 460 24.43 16.28 -3.12
C THR A 460 23.24 16.81 -2.35
N GLN A 461 23.39 17.03 -1.04
CA GLN A 461 22.35 17.60 -0.18
C GLN A 461 22.97 18.66 0.75
N ASP A 462 22.63 19.92 0.54
CA ASP A 462 22.84 21.01 1.50
C ASP A 462 21.48 21.44 2.09
N SER A 463 20.92 20.55 2.92
CA SER A 463 19.65 20.75 3.60
C SER A 463 19.62 22.06 4.39
N ALA A 464 20.72 22.39 5.08
CA ALA A 464 20.82 23.58 5.91
C ALA A 464 20.66 24.87 5.07
N GLN A 465 21.29 24.93 3.90
CA GLN A 465 21.15 26.06 2.99
C GLN A 465 19.70 26.21 2.48
N ALA A 466 19.05 25.11 2.08
CA ALA A 466 17.68 25.13 1.61
C ALA A 466 16.71 25.63 2.69
N HIS A 467 16.78 25.07 3.90
CA HIS A 467 15.99 25.48 5.06
C HIS A 467 16.17 26.96 5.40
N GLN A 468 17.40 27.46 5.34
CA GLN A 468 17.70 28.87 5.58
C GLN A 468 17.03 29.78 4.54
N LEU A 469 17.11 29.43 3.25
CA LEU A 469 16.52 30.22 2.16
C LEU A 469 14.99 30.25 2.24
N LEU A 470 14.37 29.10 2.51
CA LEU A 470 12.92 29.00 2.69
C LEU A 470 12.43 29.80 3.90
N SER A 471 13.14 29.69 5.03
CA SER A 471 12.84 30.46 6.24
C SER A 471 12.95 31.97 6.00
N GLN A 472 13.96 32.41 5.23
CA GLN A 472 14.12 33.82 4.87
C GLN A 472 12.99 34.33 3.97
N ALA A 473 12.54 33.53 2.99
CA ALA A 473 11.42 33.89 2.13
C ALA A 473 10.13 34.06 2.93
N LEU A 474 9.81 33.10 3.80
CA LEU A 474 8.64 33.15 4.68
C LEU A 474 8.70 34.31 5.66
N ALA A 475 9.87 34.60 6.25
CA ALA A 475 10.06 35.74 7.15
C ALA A 475 9.83 37.10 6.45
N ARG A 476 10.04 37.17 5.13
CA ARG A 476 9.74 38.35 4.30
C ARG A 476 8.27 38.41 3.82
N GLY A 477 7.46 37.40 4.15
CA GLY A 477 6.08 37.28 3.67
C GLY A 477 5.97 36.83 2.21
N VAL A 478 7.03 36.30 1.63
CA VAL A 478 7.02 35.78 0.25
C VAL A 478 6.55 34.33 0.27
N THR A 479 5.38 34.07 -0.32
CA THR A 479 4.75 32.74 -0.38
C THR A 479 4.86 32.07 -1.74
N THR A 480 5.38 32.76 -2.74
CA THR A 480 5.57 32.24 -4.11
C THR A 480 6.94 32.67 -4.60
N LEU A 481 7.73 31.72 -5.10
CA LEU A 481 9.06 31.95 -5.64
C LEU A 481 9.11 31.51 -7.11
N ASP A 482 9.68 32.37 -7.95
CA ASP A 482 9.91 32.10 -9.36
C ASP A 482 11.25 31.35 -9.59
N THR A 483 11.46 30.84 -10.80
CA THR A 483 12.65 30.06 -11.21
C THR A 483 13.99 30.60 -10.69
N HIS A 484 14.22 31.92 -10.75
CA HIS A 484 15.47 32.55 -10.32
C HIS A 484 15.67 32.55 -8.80
N GLU A 485 14.59 32.66 -8.01
CA GLU A 485 14.62 32.61 -6.54
C GLU A 485 14.73 31.18 -6.03
N VAL A 486 14.15 30.24 -6.78
CA VAL A 486 14.14 28.81 -6.44
C VAL A 486 15.45 28.13 -6.85
N GLN A 487 16.20 28.68 -7.80
CA GLN A 487 17.46 28.11 -8.30
C GLN A 487 18.46 27.70 -7.20
N PRO A 488 18.80 28.54 -6.20
CA PRO A 488 19.73 28.15 -5.15
C PRO A 488 19.20 27.00 -4.28
N ILE A 489 17.88 26.94 -4.06
CA ILE A 489 17.23 25.85 -3.30
C ILE A 489 17.31 24.54 -4.09
N LEU A 490 17.08 24.58 -5.40
CA LEU A 490 17.18 23.40 -6.28
C LEU A 490 18.61 22.89 -6.39
N GLN A 491 19.59 23.79 -6.49
CA GLN A 491 21.01 23.45 -6.54
C GLN A 491 21.46 22.71 -5.27
N ALA A 492 20.90 23.05 -4.10
CA ALA A 492 21.19 22.36 -2.84
C ALA A 492 20.81 20.86 -2.86
N TYR A 493 19.91 20.44 -3.76
CA TYR A 493 19.54 19.03 -3.99
C TYR A 493 20.05 18.48 -5.33
N GLY A 494 20.93 19.21 -6.02
CA GLY A 494 21.51 18.81 -7.30
C GLY A 494 20.54 18.89 -8.49
N LEU A 495 19.50 19.72 -8.41
CA LEU A 495 18.57 20.00 -9.52
C LEU A 495 19.05 21.22 -10.32
N ALA A 496 19.26 21.04 -11.62
CA ALA A 496 19.83 22.06 -12.49
C ALA A 496 18.77 22.88 -13.25
N THR A 497 18.75 24.19 -13.02
CA THR A 497 18.01 25.16 -13.84
C THR A 497 18.95 25.86 -14.81
N LEU A 498 18.39 26.46 -15.86
CA LEU A 498 19.16 27.43 -16.63
C LEU A 498 19.42 28.70 -15.82
N PRO A 499 20.62 29.30 -15.97
CA PRO A 499 20.86 30.66 -15.49
C PRO A 499 19.77 31.61 -16.00
N THR A 500 19.20 32.37 -15.07
CA THR A 500 18.06 33.26 -15.32
C THR A 500 18.37 34.63 -14.75
N TRP A 501 18.15 35.67 -15.55
CA TRP A 501 18.43 37.06 -15.15
C TRP A 501 17.15 37.89 -15.19
N ILE A 502 17.07 38.89 -14.32
CA ILE A 502 15.92 39.80 -14.24
C ILE A 502 16.28 41.10 -14.95
N ALA A 503 15.37 41.55 -15.81
CA ALA A 503 15.41 42.86 -16.45
C ALA A 503 14.19 43.67 -16.03
N GLY A 504 14.40 44.91 -15.57
CA GLY A 504 13.34 45.86 -15.24
C GLY A 504 12.83 46.66 -16.45
N SER A 505 13.57 46.69 -17.56
CA SER A 505 13.20 47.38 -18.79
C SER A 505 13.61 46.60 -20.04
N SER A 506 13.08 47.00 -21.21
CA SER A 506 13.44 46.40 -22.49
C SER A 506 14.90 46.67 -22.87
N GLU A 507 15.45 47.83 -22.51
CA GLU A 507 16.88 48.14 -22.72
C GLU A 507 17.78 47.27 -21.85
N GLN A 508 17.40 47.08 -20.57
CA GLN A 508 18.14 46.20 -19.67
C GLN A 508 18.08 44.75 -20.15
N ALA A 509 16.93 44.30 -20.67
CA ALA A 509 16.77 42.96 -21.20
C ALA A 509 17.71 42.70 -22.40
N ALA A 510 17.84 43.67 -23.31
CA ALA A 510 18.76 43.58 -24.43
C ALA A 510 20.24 43.60 -24.00
N ALA A 511 20.61 44.46 -23.05
CA ALA A 511 21.97 44.50 -22.50
C ALA A 511 22.35 43.18 -21.83
N ILE A 512 21.42 42.57 -21.07
CA ILE A 512 21.60 41.24 -20.48
C ILE A 512 21.73 40.18 -21.59
N ALA A 513 20.89 40.22 -22.63
CA ALA A 513 20.96 39.27 -23.75
C ALA A 513 22.28 39.34 -24.52
N GLU A 514 22.87 40.54 -24.68
CA GLU A 514 24.20 40.72 -25.28
C GLU A 514 25.31 40.04 -24.47
N GLN A 515 25.21 40.04 -23.13
CA GLN A 515 26.18 39.38 -22.26
C GLN A 515 26.03 37.85 -22.25
N ILE A 516 24.80 37.35 -22.33
CA ILE A 516 24.49 35.91 -22.31
C ILE A 516 24.85 35.25 -23.65
N GLY A 517 24.62 35.97 -24.76
CA GLY A 517 24.72 35.43 -26.11
C GLY A 517 23.37 34.89 -26.63
N TYR A 518 23.22 34.93 -27.96
CA TYR A 518 21.98 34.58 -28.66
C TYR A 518 21.99 33.13 -29.17
N PRO A 519 20.82 32.47 -29.33
CA PRO A 519 19.48 32.99 -29.08
C PRO A 519 19.05 32.94 -27.60
N VAL A 520 18.19 33.89 -27.21
CA VAL A 520 17.63 33.99 -25.85
C VAL A 520 16.10 33.83 -25.86
N ALA A 521 15.56 33.49 -24.69
CA ALA A 521 14.14 33.51 -24.38
C ALA A 521 13.85 34.66 -23.41
N LEU A 522 12.72 35.34 -23.64
CA LEU A 522 12.21 36.41 -22.80
C LEU A 522 10.86 36.00 -22.21
N LYS A 523 10.70 36.09 -20.90
CA LYS A 523 9.47 35.69 -20.19
C LYS A 523 8.99 36.82 -19.27
N LEU A 524 7.68 37.01 -19.17
CA LEU A 524 7.06 37.95 -18.23
C LEU A 524 7.27 37.50 -16.78
N ARG A 525 7.58 38.45 -15.89
CA ARG A 525 7.57 38.28 -14.44
C ARG A 525 6.44 39.11 -13.83
N SER A 526 5.41 38.45 -13.32
CA SER A 526 4.23 39.09 -12.72
C SER A 526 3.57 38.15 -11.71
N PRO A 527 3.38 38.57 -10.44
CA PRO A 527 2.67 37.75 -9.45
C PRO A 527 1.17 37.60 -9.76
N ASP A 528 0.61 38.50 -10.57
CA ASP A 528 -0.82 38.52 -10.87
C ASP A 528 -1.17 37.67 -12.10
N ILE A 529 -0.17 37.06 -12.76
CA ILE A 529 -0.33 36.27 -14.00
C ILE A 529 0.36 34.91 -13.82
N ALA A 530 -0.42 33.89 -13.42
CA ALA A 530 0.09 32.54 -13.16
C ALA A 530 0.56 31.82 -14.43
N HIS A 531 -0.18 31.93 -15.55
CA HIS A 531 0.16 31.28 -16.81
C HIS A 531 0.61 32.31 -17.85
N LYS A 532 1.93 32.50 -17.92
CA LYS A 532 2.60 33.46 -18.82
C LYS A 532 2.15 33.31 -20.29
N SER A 533 1.86 32.08 -20.73
CA SER A 533 1.40 31.78 -22.10
C SER A 533 0.02 32.35 -22.44
N GLU A 534 -0.88 32.52 -21.46
CA GLU A 534 -2.25 33.05 -21.68
C GLU A 534 -2.23 34.50 -22.16
N VAL A 535 -1.27 35.28 -21.67
CA VAL A 535 -1.03 36.66 -22.12
C VAL A 535 0.05 36.74 -23.19
N GLN A 536 0.44 35.61 -23.78
CA GLN A 536 1.58 35.51 -24.71
C GLN A 536 2.84 36.20 -24.16
N GLY A 537 3.08 36.06 -22.85
CA GLY A 537 4.19 36.64 -22.11
C GLY A 537 5.49 35.85 -22.23
N VAL A 538 5.61 34.96 -23.22
CA VAL A 538 6.83 34.18 -23.49
C VAL A 538 7.19 34.34 -24.96
N MET A 539 8.38 34.86 -25.23
CA MET A 539 8.94 35.02 -26.56
C MET A 539 10.25 34.23 -26.64
N LEU A 540 10.35 33.33 -27.61
CA LEU A 540 11.46 32.38 -27.76
C LEU A 540 12.29 32.69 -28.99
N TYR A 541 13.52 32.18 -29.04
CA TYR A 541 14.42 32.28 -30.20
C TYR A 541 14.72 33.73 -30.66
N LEU A 542 14.91 34.65 -29.71
CA LEU A 542 15.32 36.02 -30.02
C LEU A 542 16.81 36.03 -30.34
N ARG A 543 17.19 36.58 -31.49
CA ARG A 543 18.51 36.41 -32.12
C ARG A 543 19.42 37.63 -32.02
N ASN A 544 18.89 38.78 -31.60
CA ASN A 544 19.64 40.02 -31.44
C ASN A 544 18.92 40.98 -30.46
N GLY A 545 19.61 42.04 -30.06
CA GLY A 545 19.11 42.99 -29.05
C GLY A 545 17.85 43.74 -29.49
N ALA A 546 17.71 44.03 -30.79
CA ALA A 546 16.52 44.68 -31.33
C ALA A 546 15.28 43.78 -31.26
N GLU A 547 15.41 42.49 -31.59
CA GLU A 547 14.34 41.51 -31.39
C GLU A 547 13.96 41.39 -29.90
N VAL A 548 14.93 41.47 -28.99
CA VAL A 548 14.67 41.44 -27.53
C VAL A 548 13.89 42.67 -27.05
N GLN A 549 14.31 43.88 -27.44
CA GLN A 549 13.59 45.11 -27.06
C GLN A 549 12.16 45.10 -27.59
N GLN A 550 11.98 44.78 -28.88
CA GLN A 550 10.64 44.73 -29.49
C GLN A 550 9.75 43.69 -28.81
N ALA A 551 10.28 42.52 -28.49
CA ALA A 551 9.55 41.48 -27.78
C ALA A 551 9.17 41.92 -26.34
N ALA A 552 10.09 42.58 -25.64
CA ALA A 552 9.87 43.10 -24.29
C ALA A 552 8.74 44.12 -24.25
N ASP A 553 8.79 45.13 -25.12
CA ASP A 553 7.77 46.17 -25.21
C ASP A 553 6.42 45.57 -25.60
N ALA A 554 6.40 44.64 -26.57
CA ALA A 554 5.19 43.97 -27.01
C ALA A 554 4.53 43.14 -25.89
N ILE A 555 5.31 42.45 -25.05
CA ILE A 555 4.80 41.71 -23.89
C ILE A 555 4.14 42.68 -22.91
N VAL A 556 4.84 43.75 -22.52
CA VAL A 556 4.35 44.72 -21.53
C VAL A 556 3.09 45.43 -22.02
N ASP A 557 3.07 45.87 -23.28
CA ASP A 557 1.91 46.52 -23.89
C ASP A 557 0.69 45.60 -23.95
N ARG A 558 0.90 44.32 -24.28
CA ARG A 558 -0.17 43.32 -24.33
C ARG A 558 -0.76 43.08 -22.95
N VAL A 559 0.08 42.93 -21.92
CA VAL A 559 -0.38 42.76 -20.54
C VAL A 559 -1.17 43.99 -20.07
N LYS A 560 -0.66 45.21 -20.31
CA LYS A 560 -1.37 46.45 -19.95
C LYS A 560 -2.74 46.58 -20.64
N LYS A 561 -2.90 46.05 -21.85
CA LYS A 561 -4.18 46.04 -22.58
C LYS A 561 -5.14 44.97 -22.07
N THR A 562 -4.66 43.76 -21.84
CA THR A 562 -5.51 42.61 -21.47
C THR A 562 -5.85 42.60 -19.98
N LEU A 563 -4.88 42.93 -19.13
CA LEU A 563 -4.97 42.93 -17.66
C LEU A 563 -4.35 44.22 -17.09
N PRO A 564 -5.03 45.38 -17.22
CA PRO A 564 -4.47 46.67 -16.82
C PRO A 564 -4.17 46.81 -15.32
N GLN A 565 -4.76 45.94 -14.48
CA GLN A 565 -4.53 45.91 -13.03
C GLN A 565 -3.37 44.98 -12.63
N ALA A 566 -2.80 44.20 -13.56
CA ALA A 566 -1.73 43.27 -13.24
C ALA A 566 -0.41 44.01 -12.98
N ARG A 567 0.24 43.68 -11.87
CA ARG A 567 1.56 44.17 -11.49
C ARG A 567 2.63 43.48 -12.31
N ILE A 568 3.40 44.24 -13.08
CA ILE A 568 4.56 43.73 -13.82
C ILE A 568 5.81 44.06 -13.02
N GLU A 569 6.51 43.02 -12.56
CA GLU A 569 7.76 43.18 -11.79
C GLU A 569 9.02 43.11 -12.67
N GLY A 570 8.85 42.81 -13.96
CA GLY A 570 9.91 42.84 -14.96
C GLY A 570 9.81 41.72 -15.99
N LEU A 571 10.95 41.38 -16.56
CA LEU A 571 11.14 40.33 -17.56
C LEU A 571 12.28 39.41 -17.11
N LEU A 572 12.15 38.11 -17.40
CA LEU A 572 13.19 37.11 -17.23
C LEU A 572 13.89 36.90 -18.58
N VAL A 573 15.21 37.02 -18.60
CA VAL A 573 16.06 36.70 -19.75
C VAL A 573 16.76 35.38 -19.46
N GLN A 574 16.66 34.42 -20.37
CA GLN A 574 17.31 33.10 -20.27
C GLN A 574 17.97 32.73 -21.61
N SER A 575 19.08 32.00 -21.56
CA SER A 575 19.62 31.36 -22.77
C SER A 575 18.65 30.31 -23.32
N MET A 576 18.64 30.11 -24.64
CA MET A 576 17.75 29.12 -25.23
C MET A 576 18.29 27.70 -25.02
N ALA A 577 17.53 26.84 -24.34
CA ALA A 577 17.86 25.41 -24.25
C ALA A 577 17.79 24.72 -25.63
N HIS A 578 18.64 23.72 -25.84
CA HIS A 578 18.61 22.90 -27.04
C HIS A 578 17.36 22.00 -27.05
N ARG A 579 16.33 22.39 -27.79
CA ARG A 579 15.06 21.63 -27.88
C ARG A 579 15.04 20.55 -28.95
N ALA A 580 16.03 20.49 -29.84
CA ALA A 580 16.03 19.50 -30.90
C ALA A 580 16.20 18.09 -30.31
N GLY A 581 15.26 17.19 -30.60
CA GLY A 581 15.26 15.82 -30.05
C GLY A 581 14.76 15.70 -28.61
N ALA A 582 14.59 16.80 -27.88
CA ALA A 582 14.20 16.78 -26.48
C ALA A 582 12.69 16.63 -26.27
N GLN A 583 12.30 15.96 -25.19
CA GLN A 583 10.91 15.77 -24.78
C GLN A 583 10.55 16.72 -23.64
N GLU A 584 9.41 17.41 -23.74
CA GLU A 584 8.91 18.29 -22.68
C GLU A 584 8.02 17.49 -21.71
N LEU A 585 8.52 17.34 -20.49
CA LEU A 585 7.83 16.73 -19.37
C LEU A 585 7.37 17.79 -18.37
N ARG A 586 6.56 17.37 -17.42
CA ARG A 586 6.17 18.18 -16.26
C ARG A 586 6.20 17.31 -15.01
N VAL A 587 6.80 17.85 -13.96
CA VAL A 587 6.82 17.26 -12.63
C VAL A 587 6.15 18.23 -11.68
N VAL A 588 5.07 17.79 -11.03
CA VAL A 588 4.35 18.60 -10.04
C VAL A 588 4.39 17.90 -8.70
N VAL A 589 4.63 18.65 -7.64
CA VAL A 589 4.38 18.25 -6.26
C VAL A 589 3.25 19.12 -5.75
N GLN A 590 2.26 18.51 -5.12
CA GLN A 590 1.17 19.22 -4.45
C GLN A 590 0.68 18.43 -3.24
N GLN A 591 -0.03 19.10 -2.33
CA GLN A 591 -0.69 18.45 -1.21
C GLN A 591 -2.02 17.83 -1.65
N ASP A 592 -2.12 16.51 -1.58
CA ASP A 592 -3.38 15.79 -1.60
C ASP A 592 -4.04 15.86 -0.22
N ALA A 593 -5.36 16.05 -0.20
CA ALA A 593 -6.12 16.22 1.04
C ALA A 593 -6.06 15.01 1.98
N LEU A 594 -5.80 13.81 1.45
CA LEU A 594 -5.78 12.57 2.20
C LEU A 594 -4.37 12.02 2.40
N PHE A 595 -3.56 11.98 1.34
CA PHE A 595 -2.23 11.35 1.37
C PHE A 595 -1.07 12.32 1.62
N GLY A 596 -1.35 13.62 1.76
CA GLY A 596 -0.32 14.65 1.91
C GLY A 596 0.43 14.88 0.60
N PRO A 597 1.75 15.12 0.60
CA PRO A 597 2.47 15.46 -0.62
C PRO A 597 2.47 14.30 -1.62
N VAL A 598 2.12 14.59 -2.87
CA VAL A 598 2.14 13.64 -4.00
C VAL A 598 3.03 14.15 -5.12
N ILE A 599 3.75 13.26 -5.81
CA ILE A 599 4.57 13.59 -6.98
C ILE A 599 3.84 13.13 -8.24
N LEU A 600 3.63 14.06 -9.17
CA LEU A 600 2.92 13.88 -10.43
C LEU A 600 3.90 13.99 -11.61
N LEU A 601 3.87 13.02 -12.53
CA LEU A 601 4.72 12.98 -13.72
C LEU A 601 3.90 12.77 -14.99
N GLY A 602 4.12 13.58 -16.02
CA GLY A 602 3.49 13.42 -17.33
C GLY A 602 4.04 14.38 -18.40
N GLU A 603 3.42 14.39 -19.58
CA GLU A 603 3.76 15.31 -20.68
C GLU A 603 3.04 16.65 -20.58
N GLY A 604 3.79 17.76 -20.74
CA GLY A 604 3.26 19.11 -20.67
C GLY A 604 2.16 19.39 -21.72
N GLY A 605 1.07 20.04 -21.31
CA GLY A 605 -0.04 20.46 -22.15
C GLY A 605 -0.74 21.71 -21.60
N VAL A 606 -1.46 22.44 -22.46
CA VAL A 606 -2.05 23.76 -22.13
C VAL A 606 -3.11 23.67 -21.01
N GLU A 607 -3.95 22.64 -21.03
CA GLU A 607 -4.91 22.35 -19.97
C GLU A 607 -4.51 21.04 -19.27
N TRP A 608 -3.68 21.15 -18.23
CA TRP A 608 -3.22 19.99 -17.48
C TRP A 608 -4.28 19.48 -16.48
N GLN A 609 -4.89 18.35 -16.79
CA GLN A 609 -5.77 17.59 -15.91
C GLN A 609 -4.97 16.46 -15.24
N ALA A 610 -4.53 16.69 -14.00
CA ALA A 610 -3.71 15.76 -13.23
C ALA A 610 -4.25 14.32 -13.24
N ASP A 611 -5.57 14.13 -13.08
CA ASP A 611 -6.21 12.81 -13.04
C ASP A 611 -6.00 11.97 -14.30
N LYS A 612 -5.90 12.61 -15.47
CA LYS A 612 -5.77 11.92 -16.76
C LYS A 612 -4.35 11.90 -17.27
N GLN A 613 -3.59 12.96 -16.99
CA GLN A 613 -2.30 13.21 -17.64
C GLN A 613 -1.09 12.93 -16.76
N ALA A 614 -1.26 12.69 -15.45
CA ALA A 614 -0.16 12.45 -14.54
C ALA A 614 -0.15 11.05 -13.93
N ALA A 615 0.98 10.36 -13.99
CA ALA A 615 1.25 9.24 -13.11
C ALA A 615 1.60 9.80 -11.73
N VAL A 616 1.14 9.16 -10.67
CA VAL A 616 1.27 9.68 -9.29
C VAL A 616 2.10 8.71 -8.47
N ALA A 617 2.98 9.23 -7.63
CA ALA A 617 3.68 8.48 -6.61
C ALA A 617 3.67 9.21 -5.27
N LEU A 618 3.80 8.46 -4.19
CA LEU A 618 3.95 8.98 -2.85
C LEU A 618 5.44 9.08 -2.49
N PRO A 619 5.93 10.24 -2.01
CA PRO A 619 7.24 10.32 -1.40
C PRO A 619 7.25 9.53 -0.07
N PRO A 620 8.41 9.01 0.37
CA PRO A 620 9.72 9.10 -0.28
C PRO A 620 9.91 8.09 -1.43
N LEU A 621 10.69 8.47 -2.45
CA LEU A 621 11.08 7.63 -3.58
C LEU A 621 12.54 7.16 -3.49
N ASN A 622 12.80 5.92 -3.88
CA ASN A 622 14.14 5.45 -4.29
C ASN A 622 14.20 5.29 -5.82
N MET A 623 15.36 4.88 -6.34
CA MET A 623 15.56 4.65 -7.78
C MET A 623 14.58 3.63 -8.37
N THR A 624 14.24 2.58 -7.63
CA THR A 624 13.31 1.55 -8.10
C THR A 624 11.88 2.09 -8.21
N LEU A 625 11.40 2.79 -7.17
CA LEU A 625 10.06 3.40 -7.13
C LEU A 625 9.92 4.52 -8.17
N ALA A 626 10.93 5.36 -8.32
CA ALA A 626 10.97 6.39 -9.35
C ALA A 626 10.96 5.77 -10.76
N ARG A 627 11.72 4.70 -10.99
CA ARG A 627 11.68 3.93 -12.24
C ARG A 627 10.30 3.34 -12.50
N TYR A 628 9.62 2.82 -11.47
CA TYR A 628 8.24 2.33 -11.61
C TYR A 628 7.29 3.45 -12.03
N LEU A 629 7.38 4.64 -11.42
CA LEU A 629 6.58 5.80 -11.80
C LEU A 629 6.79 6.17 -13.28
N VAL A 630 8.04 6.21 -13.75
CA VAL A 630 8.37 6.50 -15.16
C VAL A 630 7.79 5.44 -16.09
N ILE A 631 7.99 4.16 -15.78
CA ILE A 631 7.46 3.05 -16.60
C ILE A 631 5.92 3.09 -16.64
N GLN A 632 5.27 3.38 -15.52
CA GLN A 632 3.81 3.50 -15.44
C GLN A 632 3.32 4.69 -16.26
N ALA A 633 3.99 5.84 -16.18
CA ALA A 633 3.66 7.01 -17.00
C ALA A 633 3.75 6.69 -18.50
N ILE A 634 4.77 5.94 -18.91
CA ILE A 634 4.92 5.48 -20.30
C ILE A 634 3.82 4.50 -20.71
N LYS A 635 3.58 3.46 -19.89
CA LYS A 635 2.58 2.41 -20.19
C LYS A 635 1.15 2.94 -20.24
N SER A 636 0.83 3.93 -19.41
CA SER A 636 -0.49 4.57 -19.38
C SER A 636 -0.65 5.68 -20.42
N GLY A 637 0.35 5.90 -21.28
CA GLY A 637 0.31 6.93 -22.33
C GLY A 637 0.41 8.37 -21.83
N LYS A 638 0.72 8.56 -20.54
CA LYS A 638 0.93 9.87 -19.89
C LYS A 638 2.26 10.49 -20.29
N ILE A 639 3.23 9.63 -20.60
CA ILE A 639 4.42 9.96 -21.38
C ILE A 639 4.37 9.17 -22.68
N ARG A 640 4.37 9.84 -23.82
CA ARG A 640 4.35 9.19 -25.13
C ARG A 640 5.77 8.75 -25.47
N ARG A 641 5.91 7.53 -25.99
CA ARG A 641 7.17 7.12 -26.62
C ARG A 641 7.28 7.83 -27.97
N ARG A 642 8.13 8.86 -28.04
CA ARG A 642 8.51 9.46 -29.32
C ARG A 642 9.74 8.72 -29.86
N GLY A 643 9.74 8.42 -31.16
CA GLY A 643 10.93 7.99 -31.88
C GLY A 643 11.87 9.17 -32.16
N GLY A 644 12.23 9.91 -31.11
CA GLY A 644 13.18 11.02 -31.22
C GLY A 644 14.59 10.53 -31.55
N LEU A 645 15.48 11.46 -31.90
CA LEU A 645 16.91 11.20 -32.13
C LEU A 645 17.59 10.63 -30.87
N GLU A 646 17.13 11.04 -29.68
CA GLU A 646 17.58 10.53 -28.39
C GLU A 646 16.41 9.95 -27.59
N SER A 647 16.58 8.74 -27.07
CA SER A 647 15.58 8.10 -26.21
C SER A 647 15.64 8.66 -24.79
N LEU A 648 14.49 8.85 -24.15
CA LEU A 648 14.39 9.23 -22.73
C LEU A 648 15.19 8.27 -21.83
N ASP A 649 16.18 8.79 -21.11
CA ASP A 649 16.95 8.01 -20.13
C ASP A 649 16.12 7.80 -18.84
N ILE A 650 15.59 6.59 -18.69
CA ILE A 650 14.77 6.20 -17.54
C ILE A 650 15.57 6.27 -16.23
N PRO A 651 16.79 5.68 -16.11
CA PRO A 651 17.64 5.87 -14.94
C PRO A 651 17.84 7.33 -14.53
N ALA A 652 18.21 8.22 -15.45
CA ALA A 652 18.52 9.61 -15.11
C ALA A 652 17.25 10.40 -14.73
N LEU A 653 16.10 10.17 -15.38
CA LEU A 653 14.82 10.74 -14.93
C LEU A 653 14.43 10.22 -13.53
N SER A 654 14.72 8.95 -13.24
CA SER A 654 14.45 8.35 -11.93
C SER A 654 15.29 9.04 -10.83
N GLN A 655 16.55 9.37 -11.12
CA GLN A 655 17.40 10.12 -10.20
C GLN A 655 16.85 11.52 -9.91
N LEU A 656 16.40 12.24 -10.94
CA LEU A 656 15.76 13.56 -10.78
C LEU A 656 14.52 13.47 -9.89
N LEU A 657 13.67 12.46 -10.08
CA LEU A 657 12.47 12.26 -9.26
C LEU A 657 12.81 11.93 -7.80
N VAL A 658 13.91 11.20 -7.56
CA VAL A 658 14.42 10.97 -6.20
C VAL A 658 14.89 12.28 -5.57
N GLN A 659 15.63 13.13 -6.30
CA GLN A 659 16.05 14.45 -5.82
C GLN A 659 14.85 15.34 -5.47
N VAL A 660 13.82 15.37 -6.33
CA VAL A 660 12.55 16.07 -6.05
C VAL A 660 11.87 15.50 -4.82
N SER A 661 11.81 14.18 -4.68
CA SER A 661 11.24 13.53 -3.50
C SER A 661 11.96 13.91 -2.22
N ASN A 662 13.30 14.03 -2.25
CA ASN A 662 14.10 14.37 -1.08
C ASN A 662 13.88 15.82 -0.66
N LEU A 663 13.87 16.75 -1.62
CA LEU A 663 13.55 18.16 -1.38
C LEU A 663 12.21 18.29 -0.66
N VAL A 664 11.18 17.60 -1.15
CA VAL A 664 9.82 17.69 -0.59
C VAL A 664 9.73 17.04 0.78
N VAL A 665 10.45 15.94 1.03
CA VAL A 665 10.46 15.25 2.34
C VAL A 665 11.20 16.10 3.38
N ASP A 666 12.30 16.72 2.99
CA ASP A 666 13.15 17.51 3.89
C ASP A 666 12.52 18.87 4.21
N CYS A 667 11.93 19.55 3.21
CA CYS A 667 11.36 20.89 3.34
C CYS A 667 9.81 20.87 3.41
N PRO A 668 9.18 20.76 4.61
CA PRO A 668 7.72 20.72 4.76
C PRO A 668 7.00 22.03 4.40
N GLU A 669 7.73 23.15 4.32
CA GLU A 669 7.19 24.46 3.93
C GLU A 669 6.71 24.49 2.48
N ILE A 670 7.17 23.55 1.65
CA ILE A 670 6.80 23.45 0.23
C ILE A 670 5.37 22.90 0.13
N GLN A 671 4.44 23.78 -0.26
CA GLN A 671 3.05 23.43 -0.54
C GLN A 671 2.88 22.88 -1.96
N ARG A 672 3.55 23.52 -2.92
CA ARG A 672 3.52 23.14 -4.33
C ARG A 672 4.87 23.38 -4.97
N LEU A 673 5.31 22.45 -5.82
CA LEU A 673 6.45 22.61 -6.72
C LEU A 673 5.97 22.27 -8.12
N ASP A 674 6.07 23.20 -9.06
CA ASP A 674 5.67 22.98 -10.46
C ASP A 674 6.88 23.18 -11.36
N ILE A 675 7.42 22.06 -11.88
CA ILE A 675 8.52 22.07 -12.83
C ILE A 675 7.92 21.91 -14.22
N HIS A 676 7.75 23.02 -14.93
CA HIS A 676 7.18 23.03 -16.26
C HIS A 676 7.70 24.18 -17.13
N PRO A 677 8.36 23.91 -18.27
CA PRO A 677 8.74 22.59 -18.79
C PRO A 677 10.00 22.02 -18.14
N LEU A 678 9.99 20.69 -17.92
CA LEU A 678 11.18 19.87 -17.72
C LEU A 678 11.63 19.35 -19.08
N LEU A 679 12.76 19.85 -19.58
CA LEU A 679 13.30 19.42 -20.86
C LEU A 679 14.18 18.18 -20.66
N ALA A 680 13.84 17.08 -21.33
CA ALA A 680 14.58 15.82 -21.30
C ALA A 680 15.28 15.57 -22.63
N ALA A 681 16.62 15.59 -22.64
CA ALA A 681 17.47 15.29 -23.79
C ALA A 681 18.47 14.20 -23.41
N GLY A 682 18.19 12.95 -23.80
CA GLY A 682 18.97 11.80 -23.34
C GLY A 682 18.99 11.69 -21.82
N SER A 683 20.18 11.80 -21.22
CA SER A 683 20.42 11.81 -19.77
C SER A 683 20.45 13.21 -19.14
N GLU A 684 20.38 14.27 -19.94
CA GLU A 684 20.38 15.65 -19.46
C GLU A 684 18.94 16.14 -19.23
N PHE A 685 18.70 16.64 -18.02
CA PHE A 685 17.40 17.19 -17.61
C PHE A 685 17.57 18.64 -17.21
N THR A 686 16.89 19.53 -17.92
CA THR A 686 16.96 20.98 -17.67
C THR A 686 15.60 21.50 -17.22
N LEU A 687 15.56 22.10 -16.04
CA LEU A 687 14.38 22.76 -15.48
C LEU A 687 14.28 24.17 -16.06
N LEU A 688 13.32 24.42 -16.97
CA LEU A 688 13.22 25.69 -17.71
C LEU A 688 12.37 26.75 -17.01
N ASP A 689 11.29 26.31 -16.37
CA ASP A 689 10.50 27.15 -15.45
C ASP A 689 10.13 26.30 -14.23
N VAL A 690 10.28 26.91 -13.06
CA VAL A 690 9.94 26.33 -11.77
C VAL A 690 9.19 27.37 -10.96
N THR A 691 8.03 26.97 -10.45
CA THR A 691 7.28 27.76 -9.48
C THR A 691 7.21 26.99 -8.17
N LEU A 692 7.54 27.65 -7.06
CA LEU A 692 7.47 27.08 -5.72
C LEU A 692 6.50 27.90 -4.88
N GLU A 693 5.49 27.23 -4.30
CA GLU A 693 4.56 27.83 -3.35
C GLU A 693 4.90 27.35 -1.94
N LEU A 694 4.94 28.30 -1.01
CA LEU A 694 5.36 28.11 0.37
C LEU A 694 4.23 28.43 1.34
N ALA A 695 4.16 27.67 2.43
CA ALA A 695 3.40 28.05 3.61
C ALA A 695 4.20 27.75 4.89
N PRO A 696 4.03 28.54 5.95
CA PRO A 696 4.59 28.21 7.25
C PRO A 696 4.16 26.81 7.70
N PHE A 697 5.12 26.04 8.21
CA PHE A 697 4.87 24.72 8.75
C PHE A 697 5.28 24.65 10.22
N SER A 698 4.48 23.96 11.03
CA SER A 698 4.79 23.66 12.42
C SER A 698 4.28 22.26 12.76
N GLY A 699 5.11 21.45 13.43
CA GLY A 699 4.75 20.10 13.84
C GLY A 699 5.76 19.05 13.37
N ASP A 700 5.37 17.79 13.41
CA ASP A 700 6.19 16.67 12.94
C ASP A 700 6.17 16.60 11.40
N ASN A 701 7.32 16.83 10.77
CA ASN A 701 7.49 16.73 9.32
C ASN A 701 7.12 15.33 8.80
N ALA A 702 7.40 14.26 9.55
CA ALA A 702 7.05 12.91 9.13
C ALA A 702 5.53 12.65 9.19
N ALA A 703 4.77 13.43 9.97
CA ALA A 703 3.33 13.23 10.15
C ALA A 703 2.47 13.55 8.93
N ARG A 704 2.94 14.42 8.04
CA ARG A 704 2.23 14.74 6.79
C ARG A 704 2.40 13.67 5.70
N LEU A 705 3.38 12.78 5.85
CA LEU A 705 3.70 11.77 4.83
C LEU A 705 2.85 10.52 5.06
N ALA A 706 2.19 10.03 4.02
CA ALA A 706 1.47 8.74 4.08
C ALA A 706 2.41 7.55 4.37
N ILE A 707 3.70 7.68 4.05
CA ILE A 707 4.73 6.67 4.29
C ILE A 707 5.89 7.33 5.04
N ARG A 708 6.23 6.77 6.20
CA ARG A 708 7.35 7.27 7.00
C ARG A 708 8.69 7.05 6.27
N PRO A 709 9.55 8.08 6.14
CA PRO A 709 10.88 7.94 5.56
C PRO A 709 11.82 7.16 6.46
N TYR A 710 12.93 6.71 5.87
CA TYR A 710 14.06 6.18 6.62
C TYR A 710 14.54 7.19 7.67
N PRO A 711 14.58 6.86 8.97
CA PRO A 711 14.92 7.82 10.02
C PRO A 711 16.44 7.97 10.14
N GLN A 712 17.05 8.65 9.17
CA GLN A 712 18.50 8.86 9.07
C GLN A 712 19.10 9.54 10.32
N GLN A 713 18.33 10.39 11.00
CA GLN A 713 18.73 11.02 12.26
C GLN A 713 19.01 10.02 13.40
N LEU A 714 18.60 8.75 13.26
CA LEU A 714 18.87 7.70 14.25
C LEU A 714 20.19 6.98 14.00
N GLU A 715 20.97 7.32 12.98
CA GLU A 715 22.30 6.77 12.77
C GLU A 715 23.30 7.34 13.80
N GLU A 716 24.06 6.47 14.46
CA GLU A 716 25.12 6.89 15.39
C GLU A 716 26.38 6.06 15.23
N SER A 717 27.55 6.71 15.28
CA SER A 717 28.85 6.02 15.30
C SER A 717 29.18 5.56 16.72
N VAL A 718 29.51 4.29 16.90
CA VAL A 718 29.80 3.66 18.20
C VAL A 718 31.16 2.98 18.18
N THR A 719 31.93 3.20 19.25
CA THR A 719 33.21 2.51 19.48
C THR A 719 33.02 1.39 20.50
N LEU A 720 33.43 0.17 20.13
CA LEU A 720 33.38 -1.03 20.96
C LEU A 720 34.54 -1.04 21.98
N LYS A 721 34.49 -1.96 22.96
CA LYS A 721 35.52 -2.06 24.01
C LYS A 721 36.93 -2.38 23.50
N ASP A 722 37.02 -3.04 22.36
CA ASP A 722 38.28 -3.38 21.68
C ASP A 722 38.81 -2.24 20.80
N GLY A 723 38.15 -1.07 20.80
CA GLY A 723 38.51 0.09 19.99
C GLY A 723 37.97 0.06 18.56
N GLN A 724 37.31 -1.01 18.14
CA GLN A 724 36.70 -1.08 16.81
C GLN A 724 35.52 -0.10 16.68
N ARG A 725 35.38 0.52 15.51
CA ARG A 725 34.25 1.41 15.18
C ARG A 725 33.19 0.66 14.40
N CYS A 726 31.94 0.92 14.73
CA CYS A 726 30.77 0.45 14.00
C CYS A 726 29.72 1.56 13.95
N VAL A 727 28.79 1.46 13.02
CA VAL A 727 27.65 2.37 12.90
C VAL A 727 26.40 1.62 13.36
N PHE A 728 25.66 2.23 14.29
CA PHE A 728 24.33 1.76 14.66
C PHE A 728 23.32 2.54 13.83
N ARG A 729 22.56 1.85 12.99
CA ARG A 729 21.54 2.47 12.14
C ARG A 729 20.28 1.62 12.08
N PRO A 730 19.11 2.21 11.76
CA PRO A 730 17.92 1.42 11.44
C PRO A 730 18.20 0.42 10.32
N ILE A 731 17.60 -0.77 10.41
CA ILE A 731 17.72 -1.82 9.39
C ILE A 731 17.10 -1.36 8.07
N LEU A 732 17.68 -1.79 6.96
CA LEU A 732 17.24 -1.56 5.60
C LEU A 732 16.85 -2.90 4.96
N PRO A 733 15.87 -2.99 4.04
CA PRO A 733 15.57 -4.21 3.29
C PRO A 733 16.78 -4.77 2.55
N GLU A 734 17.63 -3.89 2.02
CA GLU A 734 18.87 -4.25 1.31
C GLU A 734 19.89 -4.93 2.23
N ASP A 735 19.68 -4.89 3.55
CA ASP A 735 20.49 -5.63 4.52
C ASP A 735 20.21 -7.14 4.49
N GLU A 736 19.24 -7.63 3.72
CA GLU A 736 18.89 -9.05 3.70
C GLU A 736 20.11 -9.98 3.48
N PRO A 737 21.03 -9.71 2.51
CA PRO A 737 22.23 -10.52 2.34
C PRO A 737 23.19 -10.40 3.53
N LEU A 738 23.30 -9.20 4.13
CA LEU A 738 24.15 -8.95 5.30
C LEU A 738 23.61 -9.65 6.55
N LEU A 739 22.29 -9.66 6.71
CA LEU A 739 21.58 -10.33 7.79
C LEU A 739 21.69 -11.85 7.65
N ARG A 740 21.60 -12.38 6.43
CA ARG A 740 21.86 -13.80 6.15
C ARG A 740 23.27 -14.20 6.57
N ALA A 741 24.27 -13.43 6.15
CA ALA A 741 25.67 -13.66 6.49
C ALA A 741 25.91 -13.58 8.00
N PHE A 742 25.26 -12.62 8.68
CA PHE A 742 25.28 -12.50 10.14
C PHE A 742 24.71 -13.74 10.83
N ILE A 743 23.50 -14.18 10.45
CA ILE A 743 22.82 -15.34 11.06
C ILE A 743 23.63 -16.62 10.87
N ALA A 744 24.25 -16.81 9.70
CA ALA A 744 25.12 -17.96 9.43
C ALA A 744 26.34 -18.05 10.38
N GLN A 745 26.71 -16.95 11.04
CA GLN A 745 27.81 -16.87 12.00
C GLN A 745 27.34 -16.89 13.48
N VAL A 746 26.04 -17.11 13.72
CA VAL A 746 25.47 -17.27 15.07
C VAL A 746 25.35 -18.76 15.39
N THR A 747 25.70 -19.16 16.62
CA THR A 747 25.57 -20.55 17.05
C THR A 747 24.10 -21.01 17.11
N LYS A 748 23.84 -22.31 16.89
CA LYS A 748 22.49 -22.88 16.99
C LYS A 748 21.85 -22.66 18.37
N GLU A 749 22.67 -22.70 19.43
CA GLU A 749 22.22 -22.44 20.80
C GLU A 749 21.68 -21.00 20.95
N ASP A 750 22.39 -20.02 20.40
CA ASP A 750 21.95 -18.62 20.43
C ASP A 750 20.69 -18.35 19.61
N LEU A 751 20.55 -19.03 18.46
CA LEU A 751 19.32 -18.98 17.67
C LEU A 751 18.15 -19.63 18.43
N TYR A 752 18.40 -20.77 19.08
CA TYR A 752 17.40 -21.44 19.91
C TYR A 752 16.94 -20.56 21.06
N TYR A 753 17.87 -19.90 21.78
CA TYR A 753 17.51 -18.94 22.84
C TYR A 753 16.73 -17.73 22.34
N ARG A 754 16.88 -17.35 21.07
CA ARG A 754 16.15 -16.23 20.47
C ARG A 754 14.74 -16.62 20.00
N TYR A 755 14.59 -17.76 19.35
CA TYR A 755 13.37 -18.12 18.64
C TYR A 755 12.57 -19.25 19.30
N PHE A 756 13.04 -19.77 20.43
CA PHE A 756 12.42 -20.88 21.17
C PHE A 756 12.14 -22.12 20.31
N SER A 757 12.87 -22.28 19.19
CA SER A 757 12.70 -23.33 18.20
C SER A 757 14.01 -23.62 17.50
N GLU A 758 14.19 -24.87 17.05
CA GLU A 758 15.33 -25.25 16.20
C GLU A 758 15.12 -24.71 14.79
N ILE A 759 15.87 -23.68 14.41
CA ILE A 759 15.85 -23.12 13.06
C ILE A 759 17.03 -23.67 12.28
N ASN A 760 16.74 -24.41 11.20
CA ASN A 760 17.76 -25.02 10.34
C ASN A 760 18.32 -24.04 9.29
N GLU A 761 17.45 -23.30 8.61
CA GLU A 761 17.84 -22.24 7.67
C GLU A 761 16.69 -21.23 7.55
N PHE A 762 17.02 -19.94 7.42
CA PHE A 762 16.04 -18.91 7.08
C PHE A 762 15.89 -18.83 5.56
N THR A 763 14.65 -18.81 5.09
CA THR A 763 14.36 -18.58 3.67
C THR A 763 14.59 -17.11 3.31
N HIS A 764 14.72 -16.81 2.01
CA HIS A 764 14.73 -15.43 1.50
C HIS A 764 13.50 -14.64 1.98
N GLU A 765 12.33 -15.29 2.06
CA GLU A 765 11.10 -14.65 2.51
C GLU A 765 11.12 -14.31 4.00
N ASP A 766 11.67 -15.19 4.85
CA ASP A 766 11.85 -14.91 6.28
C ASP A 766 12.78 -13.71 6.50
N LEU A 767 13.91 -13.67 5.79
CA LEU A 767 14.89 -12.59 5.92
C LEU A 767 14.33 -11.27 5.39
N ALA A 768 13.60 -11.29 4.27
CA ALA A 768 12.92 -10.11 3.74
C ALA A 768 11.90 -9.53 4.74
N ASN A 769 11.10 -10.40 5.38
CA ASN A 769 10.17 -10.00 6.43
C ASN A 769 10.90 -9.43 7.66
N MET A 770 12.10 -9.92 7.94
CA MET A 770 12.93 -9.44 9.03
C MET A 770 13.59 -8.08 8.73
N THR A 771 13.99 -7.79 7.49
CA THR A 771 14.68 -6.54 7.16
C THR A 771 13.75 -5.41 6.76
N GLN A 772 12.56 -5.73 6.27
CA GLN A 772 11.54 -4.75 5.93
C GLN A 772 10.68 -4.49 7.14
N ILE A 773 11.01 -3.46 7.90
CA ILE A 773 10.22 -3.05 9.06
C ILE A 773 9.34 -1.86 8.71
N ASP A 774 8.23 -1.72 9.42
CA ASP A 774 7.46 -0.48 9.39
C ASP A 774 7.90 0.39 10.57
N TYR A 775 8.63 1.47 10.29
CA TYR A 775 9.21 2.34 11.32
C TYR A 775 8.17 3.00 12.24
N ASP A 776 6.87 2.94 11.92
CA ASP A 776 5.80 3.39 12.81
C ASP A 776 5.43 2.38 13.92
N ARG A 777 5.79 1.11 13.76
CA ARG A 777 5.33 0.02 14.64
C ARG A 777 6.47 -0.87 15.11
N GLU A 778 7.42 -1.16 14.22
CA GLU A 778 8.59 -1.96 14.49
C GLU A 778 9.85 -1.10 14.30
N MET A 779 10.77 -1.18 15.25
CA MET A 779 12.10 -0.63 15.10
C MET A 779 13.14 -1.73 15.23
N ALA A 780 14.09 -1.76 14.33
CA ALA A 780 15.24 -2.65 14.39
C ALA A 780 16.51 -1.87 14.09
N PHE A 781 17.46 -1.89 15.02
CA PHE A 781 18.78 -1.32 14.84
C PHE A 781 19.79 -2.41 14.54
N VAL A 782 20.60 -2.19 13.51
CA VAL A 782 21.73 -3.04 13.14
C VAL A 782 23.03 -2.36 13.52
N ALA A 783 23.96 -3.13 14.06
CA ALA A 783 25.36 -2.74 14.22
C ALA A 783 26.13 -3.17 12.98
N VAL A 784 26.60 -2.19 12.19
CA VAL A 784 27.31 -2.41 10.93
C VAL A 784 28.79 -2.08 11.10
N ARG A 785 29.66 -3.04 10.81
CA ARG A 785 31.11 -2.84 10.76
C ARG A 785 31.54 -2.70 9.31
N GLN A 786 32.32 -1.67 9.02
CA GLN A 786 32.96 -1.48 7.71
C GLN A 786 34.27 -2.28 7.67
N GLN A 787 34.41 -3.12 6.65
CA GLN A 787 35.67 -3.74 6.22
C GLN A 787 36.21 -2.99 4.98
N GLN A 788 37.45 -3.26 4.58
CA GLN A 788 38.13 -2.54 3.49
C GLN A 788 37.34 -2.48 2.17
N THR A 789 36.47 -3.47 1.89
CA THR A 789 35.70 -3.57 0.64
C THR A 789 34.23 -3.95 0.84
N SER A 790 33.77 -4.19 2.06
CA SER A 790 32.40 -4.65 2.35
C SER A 790 31.92 -4.19 3.72
N SER A 791 30.62 -4.22 3.94
CA SER A 791 30.02 -4.01 5.26
C SER A 791 29.48 -5.35 5.78
N GLU A 792 29.46 -5.52 7.10
CA GLU A 792 28.86 -6.70 7.74
C GLU A 792 28.00 -6.28 8.94
N ILE A 793 26.91 -7.01 9.18
CA ILE A 793 26.11 -6.87 10.39
C ILE A 793 26.72 -7.75 11.48
N ILE A 794 26.96 -7.17 12.66
CA ILE A 794 27.57 -7.86 13.81
C ILE A 794 26.62 -7.95 15.02
N GLY A 795 25.49 -7.27 14.97
CA GLY A 795 24.45 -7.36 15.98
C GLY A 795 23.16 -6.68 15.53
N VAL A 796 22.04 -7.12 16.09
CA VAL A 796 20.71 -6.62 15.80
C VAL A 796 19.91 -6.51 17.09
N THR A 797 19.20 -5.42 17.30
CA THR A 797 18.15 -5.33 18.33
C THR A 797 16.85 -4.89 17.68
N ARG A 798 15.72 -5.36 18.22
CA ARG A 798 14.38 -5.05 17.72
C ARG A 798 13.46 -4.68 18.86
N ALA A 799 12.47 -3.87 18.54
CA ALA A 799 11.29 -3.60 19.35
C ALA A 799 10.07 -3.63 18.42
N ILE A 800 9.07 -4.44 18.76
CA ILE A 800 7.81 -4.53 18.03
C ILE A 800 6.72 -4.00 18.95
N SER A 801 6.16 -2.86 18.59
CA SER A 801 5.11 -2.21 19.37
C SER A 801 3.76 -2.91 19.17
N ASP A 802 2.92 -2.85 20.19
CA ASP A 802 1.50 -3.08 20.02
C ASP A 802 0.88 -2.00 19.09
N ALA A 803 -0.37 -2.20 18.65
CA ALA A 803 -0.99 -1.24 17.73
C ALA A 803 -1.27 0.13 18.39
N ASP A 804 -1.17 0.21 19.72
CA ASP A 804 -1.42 1.42 20.50
C ASP A 804 -0.14 2.23 20.71
N ASN A 805 1.02 1.66 20.35
CA ASN A 805 2.34 2.16 20.73
C ASN A 805 2.44 2.41 22.25
N ILE A 806 1.91 1.49 23.06
CA ILE A 806 1.98 1.53 24.53
C ILE A 806 3.09 0.59 25.03
N ASP A 807 3.04 -0.67 24.62
CA ASP A 807 4.04 -1.69 24.93
C ASP A 807 4.83 -2.07 23.67
N ALA A 808 6.09 -2.46 23.84
CA ALA A 808 6.87 -3.06 22.78
C ALA A 808 7.65 -4.28 23.29
N GLU A 809 7.57 -5.37 22.53
CA GLU A 809 8.37 -6.56 22.79
C GLU A 809 9.76 -6.37 22.18
N PHE A 810 10.83 -6.51 22.98
CA PHE A 810 12.19 -6.35 22.51
C PHE A 810 12.93 -7.68 22.31
N SER A 811 13.87 -7.67 21.38
CA SER A 811 14.86 -8.74 21.23
C SER A 811 16.24 -8.17 20.91
N VAL A 812 17.30 -8.92 21.24
CA VAL A 812 18.68 -8.57 20.90
C VAL A 812 19.45 -9.84 20.55
N LEU A 813 20.20 -9.77 19.45
CA LEU A 813 21.11 -10.83 19.01
C LEU A 813 22.44 -10.20 18.61
N VAL A 814 23.53 -10.78 19.11
CA VAL A 814 24.91 -10.38 18.78
C VAL A 814 25.64 -11.62 18.28
N ARG A 815 26.55 -11.43 17.32
CA ARG A 815 27.36 -12.52 16.77
C ARG A 815 28.10 -13.25 17.88
N SER A 816 28.07 -14.57 17.87
CA SER A 816 28.50 -15.38 19.02
C SER A 816 29.99 -15.19 19.36
N ASP A 817 30.84 -14.96 18.36
CA ASP A 817 32.29 -14.67 18.47
C ASP A 817 32.61 -13.26 18.98
N LEU A 818 31.66 -12.32 18.95
CA LEU A 818 31.83 -10.91 19.37
C LEU A 818 31.17 -10.60 20.71
N LYS A 819 30.72 -11.63 21.44
CA LYS A 819 30.17 -11.49 22.79
C LYS A 819 31.24 -10.99 23.77
N GLY A 820 30.81 -10.27 24.81
CA GLY A 820 31.69 -9.69 25.83
C GLY A 820 32.22 -8.28 25.50
N LEU A 821 32.15 -7.86 24.24
CA LEU A 821 32.59 -6.52 23.79
C LEU A 821 31.63 -5.38 24.15
N GLY A 822 30.53 -5.68 24.85
CA GLY A 822 29.54 -4.68 25.30
C GLY A 822 28.49 -4.28 24.26
N MET A 823 28.51 -4.89 23.07
CA MET A 823 27.61 -4.54 21.96
C MET A 823 26.13 -4.72 22.31
N GLY A 824 25.74 -5.87 22.90
CA GLY A 824 24.34 -6.11 23.28
C GLY A 824 23.80 -5.08 24.25
N ARG A 825 24.64 -4.59 25.17
CA ARG A 825 24.30 -3.48 26.07
C ARG A 825 24.09 -2.18 25.31
N ARG A 826 25.03 -1.79 24.44
CA ARG A 826 24.94 -0.54 23.67
C ARG A 826 23.72 -0.53 22.74
N LEU A 827 23.43 -1.66 22.08
CA LEU A 827 22.25 -1.81 21.23
C LEU A 827 20.95 -1.65 22.04
N LEU A 828 20.85 -2.32 23.19
CA LEU A 828 19.65 -2.24 24.02
C LEU A 828 19.50 -0.86 24.69
N GLU A 829 20.60 -0.19 25.07
CA GLU A 829 20.59 1.21 25.53
C GLU A 829 20.07 2.17 24.44
N LYS A 830 20.47 1.97 23.17
CA LYS A 830 19.93 2.71 22.04
C LYS A 830 18.43 2.46 21.89
N MET A 831 17.99 1.20 21.97
CA MET A 831 16.58 0.85 21.87
C MET A 831 15.75 1.50 22.99
N ILE A 832 16.20 1.43 24.25
CA ILE A 832 15.52 2.06 25.39
C ILE A 832 15.40 3.59 25.22
N ARG A 833 16.44 4.24 24.72
CA ARG A 833 16.42 5.69 24.41
C ARG A 833 15.39 6.00 23.32
N TYR A 834 15.44 5.24 22.22
CA TYR A 834 14.47 5.36 21.13
C TYR A 834 13.03 5.19 21.60
N THR A 835 12.73 4.13 22.38
CA THR A 835 11.36 3.85 22.83
C THR A 835 10.84 4.89 23.81
N ARG A 836 11.70 5.46 24.67
CA ARG A 836 11.35 6.61 25.51
C ARG A 836 11.03 7.86 24.70
N GLU A 837 11.85 8.19 23.71
CA GLU A 837 11.62 9.34 22.83
C GLU A 837 10.35 9.17 21.98
N HIS A 838 10.00 7.93 21.61
CA HIS A 838 8.77 7.59 20.90
C HIS A 838 7.53 7.52 21.78
N GLY A 839 7.66 7.73 23.10
CA GLY A 839 6.52 7.80 24.02
C GLY A 839 5.93 6.45 24.45
N LEU A 840 6.63 5.33 24.23
CA LEU A 840 6.22 4.02 24.74
C LEU A 840 6.22 4.02 26.27
N GLN A 841 5.29 3.28 26.87
CA GLN A 841 5.10 3.23 28.32
C GLN A 841 5.92 2.13 28.98
N GLN A 842 6.11 1.01 28.29
CA GLN A 842 6.85 -0.15 28.79
C GLN A 842 7.57 -0.89 27.67
N LEU A 843 8.60 -1.66 28.05
CA LEU A 843 9.36 -2.53 27.16
C LEU A 843 9.43 -3.93 27.78
N THR A 844 8.90 -4.92 27.07
CA THR A 844 8.74 -6.30 27.57
C THR A 844 9.55 -7.29 26.75
N GLY A 845 9.93 -8.43 27.31
CA GLY A 845 10.62 -9.49 26.57
C GLY A 845 10.64 -10.80 27.33
N ILE A 846 10.75 -11.92 26.60
CA ILE A 846 10.78 -13.26 27.18
C ILE A 846 12.12 -13.91 26.85
N THR A 847 12.72 -14.60 27.81
CA THR A 847 13.92 -15.42 27.59
C THR A 847 13.84 -16.74 28.35
N MET A 848 14.75 -17.67 28.08
CA MET A 848 14.80 -18.94 28.82
C MET A 848 15.58 -18.79 30.14
N PRO A 849 15.25 -19.55 31.19
CA PRO A 849 16.01 -19.56 32.46
C PRO A 849 17.51 -19.85 32.30
N HIS A 850 17.89 -20.58 31.25
CA HIS A 850 19.27 -20.95 30.94
C HIS A 850 20.08 -19.80 30.31
N ASN A 851 19.44 -18.76 29.77
CA ASN A 851 20.10 -17.62 29.15
C ASN A 851 20.60 -16.60 30.20
N ARG A 852 21.58 -17.02 31.01
CA ARG A 852 22.18 -16.21 32.08
C ARG A 852 22.75 -14.88 31.58
N GLY A 853 23.25 -14.85 30.34
CA GLY A 853 23.78 -13.66 29.69
C GLY A 853 22.72 -12.57 29.54
N MET A 854 21.55 -12.94 28.98
CA MET A 854 20.43 -12.01 28.80
C MET A 854 19.84 -11.56 30.13
N ILE A 855 19.65 -12.47 31.09
CA ILE A 855 19.14 -12.14 32.43
C ILE A 855 20.06 -11.14 33.14
N THR A 856 21.37 -11.33 33.06
CA THR A 856 22.35 -10.40 33.65
C THR A 856 22.35 -9.05 32.94
N LEU A 857 22.22 -9.04 31.61
CA LEU A 857 22.13 -7.82 30.82
C LEU A 857 20.86 -7.02 31.17
N ALA A 858 19.71 -7.68 31.26
CA ALA A 858 18.43 -7.08 31.60
C ALA A 858 18.47 -6.42 32.99
N ARG A 859 18.99 -7.12 34.01
CA ARG A 859 19.16 -6.55 35.37
C ARG A 859 20.04 -5.31 35.38
N LYS A 860 21.13 -5.31 34.62
CA LYS A 860 22.04 -4.15 34.52
C LYS A 860 21.41 -2.93 33.86
N LEU A 861 20.37 -3.13 33.06
CA LEU A 861 19.63 -2.07 32.37
C LEU A 861 18.33 -1.69 33.09
N GLY A 862 18.08 -2.26 34.28
CA GLY A 862 16.94 -1.89 35.13
C GLY A 862 15.65 -2.65 34.85
N PHE A 863 15.67 -3.74 34.08
CA PHE A 863 14.48 -4.58 33.89
C PHE A 863 14.14 -5.33 35.19
N GLY A 864 12.85 -5.38 35.52
CA GLY A 864 12.28 -6.38 36.40
C GLY A 864 12.40 -7.75 35.75
N VAL A 865 12.80 -8.76 36.53
CA VAL A 865 13.00 -10.13 36.07
C VAL A 865 12.15 -11.07 36.91
N ASP A 866 11.17 -11.69 36.28
CA ASP A 866 10.31 -12.71 36.88
C ASP A 866 10.61 -14.08 36.27
N VAL A 867 10.93 -15.06 37.10
CA VAL A 867 11.36 -16.41 36.67
C VAL A 867 10.21 -17.37 36.89
N GLN A 868 9.59 -17.83 35.80
CA GLN A 868 8.44 -18.73 35.84
C GLN A 868 8.89 -20.14 35.46
N LEU A 869 9.37 -20.88 36.47
CA LEU A 869 9.98 -22.20 36.27
C LEU A 869 9.00 -23.22 35.67
N ASP A 870 7.72 -23.15 36.03
CA ASP A 870 6.68 -24.07 35.55
C ASP A 870 6.38 -23.91 34.04
N GLU A 871 6.57 -22.70 33.51
CA GLU A 871 6.37 -22.37 32.10
C GLU A 871 7.67 -22.43 31.28
N GLY A 872 8.82 -22.64 31.94
CA GLY A 872 10.13 -22.71 31.29
C GLY A 872 10.63 -21.37 30.73
N ILE A 873 10.08 -20.24 31.20
CA ILE A 873 10.37 -18.89 30.68
C ILE A 873 10.76 -17.91 31.80
N VAL A 874 11.39 -16.80 31.39
CA VAL A 874 11.75 -15.66 32.23
C VAL A 874 11.21 -14.40 31.55
N SER A 875 10.29 -13.72 32.24
CA SER A 875 9.69 -12.47 31.78
C SER A 875 10.54 -11.29 32.22
N LEU A 876 10.82 -10.38 31.28
CA LEU A 876 11.59 -9.15 31.46
C LEU A 876 10.65 -7.97 31.21
N ASN A 877 10.59 -7.02 32.15
CA ASN A 877 9.76 -5.82 32.01
C ASN A 877 10.52 -4.57 32.45
N LEU A 878 10.53 -3.53 31.63
CA LEU A 878 11.06 -2.20 31.95
C LEU A 878 9.96 -1.14 31.75
N PRO A 879 9.45 -0.52 32.83
CA PRO A 879 8.65 0.68 32.73
C PRO A 879 9.50 1.84 32.17
N LEU A 880 8.96 2.57 31.20
CA LEU A 880 9.66 3.67 30.53
C LEU A 880 9.24 5.05 31.03
N HIS A 881 8.16 5.14 31.81
CA HIS A 881 7.76 6.37 32.49
C HIS A 881 8.73 6.74 33.62
N ARG A 882 9.02 8.04 33.76
CA ARG A 882 9.78 8.59 34.89
C ARG A 882 9.01 8.35 36.19
N ASP A 883 9.62 7.64 37.13
CA ASP A 883 9.46 8.02 38.53
C ASP A 883 10.02 9.45 38.65
N ILE A 884 9.12 10.42 38.74
CA ILE A 884 9.48 11.75 39.24
C ILE A 884 9.62 11.56 40.75
N SER A 885 10.84 11.27 41.19
CA SER A 885 11.26 11.42 42.59
C SER A 885 12.35 12.47 42.67
#